data_AF-A0A2M7KUL0-F1
#
_entry.id   AF-A0A2M7KUL0-F1
#
_cell.length_a   1.000
_cell.length_b   1.000
_cell.length_c   1.000
_cell.angle_alpha   90.00
_cell.angle_beta   90.00
_cell.angle_gamma   90.00
#
_symmetry.space_group_name_H-M   'P 1'
#
loop_
_entity.id
_entity.type
_entity.pdbx_description
1 polymer ?
#
loop_
_entity_poly.entity_id
_entity_poly.type
_entity_poly.pdbx_seq_one_letter_code
_entity_poly.pdbx_strand_id
1 'polypeptide(L)'
;MSRSWLEALLCGWLSDSAPGTCAATRNAGVAGDVAVQLRGNSSVRRTWTLAPGENTFDVLIPPAERATPVEVALRVGRRTHAARFVAQPERRWKVFVAPSTHTDIGYTDWQERVYARHNENTAAALAACDASPAFKWNLEVGYQAELFRTQGTPAYEALLARLREGRVGLGGLYLNMLTGLCSGEELARAVTFVQELAREAGGTATAANLTDVPTAVGTLPMLLAQAGVRYFADGANDGIPFAGGGRQMDQSPYWWEGLDGTRVLAITARTYAQAGTVGLLDDVATMEQRLPGWLRRIGRNGYPGDAAYVYGAFSDNQPMGPRYAEVAAAWNARWEYPRIIVGRMDEFFHYVEEHAGKQLPVVRGDLGVKWEDGAASSARETALVRRAKARLEAAERWHALAATLGTAAPFPAAALHAAWEQVLLFDEHAWGAAGSVSDPEGEQTRHQWTVKAAFAHEAGRRADELLSSGLQGLREASGREPEGGGAASRVVVFNEHSWPRDIVTSWPVPGDSAGVRVTETGATEKGRLTEPSVPCQVEGDRVLFVARQVPPLGWKSHRVEGGGAAKAAQALLRKGPSPCSWETPDFRLGVDSSTGALRSLYEKALHTEWVGTSGPYRLNQFLYVLGRGREGPGARRVSLLVCHQQLCCNVGWPQDGVPGHAARAAADLQQPLPKWAQRDRSAAQRRRFRLGPEQLLGHELQSLAGRRHGLLLPAGSPRRRLRPDREAGPLKRPEGEKLVVAAAPD
;
A
#
# COMPACT_ATOMS: atom_id res chain seq x y z
N MET A 1 62.74 6.28 -31.58
CA MET A 1 62.29 4.98 -31.05
C MET A 1 61.52 5.22 -29.75
N SER A 2 60.21 5.48 -29.82
CA SER A 2 59.37 5.58 -28.61
C SER A 2 58.86 4.19 -28.23
N ARG A 3 59.03 3.83 -26.96
CA ARG A 3 58.50 2.58 -26.41
C ARG A 3 57.00 2.78 -26.16
N SER A 4 56.16 2.39 -27.10
CA SER A 4 54.75 2.09 -26.81
C SER A 4 54.71 0.82 -25.96
N TRP A 5 54.44 0.96 -24.67
CA TRP A 5 54.10 -0.18 -23.83
C TRP A 5 52.58 -0.28 -23.82
N LEU A 6 52.09 -1.40 -24.34
CA LEU A 6 50.69 -1.73 -24.25
C LEU A 6 50.50 -2.44 -22.91
N GLU A 7 50.07 -1.71 -21.87
CA GLU A 7 49.27 -2.35 -20.84
C GLU A 7 47.91 -2.61 -21.45
N ALA A 8 47.74 -3.79 -22.06
CA ALA A 8 46.42 -4.35 -22.19
C ALA A 8 45.97 -4.71 -20.77
N LEU A 9 45.34 -3.75 -20.08
CA LEU A 9 44.32 -4.10 -19.12
C LEU A 9 43.15 -4.69 -19.92
N LEU A 10 43.33 -5.91 -20.42
CA LEU A 10 42.21 -6.77 -20.73
C LEU A 10 41.69 -7.26 -19.39
N CYS A 11 40.88 -6.41 -18.80
CA CYS A 11 40.01 -6.88 -17.78
C CYS A 11 38.99 -7.76 -18.49
N GLY A 12 39.00 -9.06 -18.17
CA GLY A 12 37.75 -9.79 -18.19
C GLY A 12 36.78 -8.96 -17.34
N TRP A 13 35.89 -8.25 -18.03
CA TRP A 13 34.97 -7.27 -17.48
C TRP A 13 35.54 -6.43 -16.30
N LEU A 14 36.23 -5.32 -16.58
CA LEU A 14 36.15 -4.19 -15.64
C LEU A 14 34.84 -3.46 -15.92
N SER A 15 34.22 -2.97 -14.85
CA SER A 15 32.97 -2.21 -14.81
C SER A 15 32.65 -1.39 -16.07
N ASP A 16 31.42 -1.58 -16.56
CA ASP A 16 30.63 -0.69 -17.43
C ASP A 16 30.86 -0.76 -18.95
N SER A 17 30.21 -1.70 -19.66
CA SER A 17 29.40 -1.47 -20.90
C SER A 17 28.91 -2.80 -21.52
N ALA A 18 28.02 -2.78 -22.53
CA ALA A 18 27.20 -3.89 -23.07
C ALA A 18 28.01 -4.91 -23.92
N PRO A 19 27.42 -5.89 -24.65
CA PRO A 19 28.19 -6.92 -25.37
C PRO A 19 29.05 -6.32 -26.50
N GLY A 20 30.29 -6.03 -26.13
CA GLY A 20 31.41 -5.53 -26.90
C GLY A 20 32.60 -5.54 -25.95
N THR A 21 33.78 -5.94 -26.41
CA THR A 21 34.97 -5.89 -25.56
C THR A 21 35.62 -4.52 -25.73
N CYS A 22 35.68 -3.76 -24.65
CA CYS A 22 36.43 -2.53 -24.57
C CYS A 22 37.93 -2.87 -24.52
N ALA A 23 38.70 -2.33 -25.45
CA ALA A 23 40.16 -2.45 -25.46
C ALA A 23 40.77 -1.07 -25.23
N ALA A 24 41.57 -0.96 -24.16
CA ALA A 24 42.32 0.24 -23.83
C ALA A 24 43.78 0.10 -24.25
N THR A 25 44.36 1.18 -24.76
CA THR A 25 45.78 1.26 -25.11
C THR A 25 46.35 2.62 -24.72
N ARG A 26 47.58 2.63 -24.19
CA ARG A 26 48.32 3.86 -23.90
C ARG A 26 49.31 4.15 -25.03
N ASN A 27 49.03 5.17 -25.82
CA ASN A 27 49.89 5.62 -26.90
C ASN A 27 50.88 6.70 -26.41
N ALA A 28 52.16 6.34 -26.28
CA ALA A 28 53.22 7.29 -25.94
C ALA A 28 53.82 8.00 -27.18
N GLY A 29 53.22 7.85 -28.37
CA GLY A 29 53.66 8.43 -29.64
C GLY A 29 52.74 9.53 -30.17
N VAL A 30 52.94 9.91 -31.44
CA VAL A 30 52.07 10.83 -32.18
C VAL A 30 50.78 10.13 -32.63
N ALA A 31 49.78 10.91 -33.02
CA ALA A 31 48.52 10.36 -33.52
C ALA A 31 48.73 9.52 -34.79
N GLY A 32 47.99 8.42 -34.95
CA GLY A 32 48.11 7.58 -36.14
C GLY A 32 47.12 6.41 -36.18
N ASP A 33 46.87 5.92 -37.39
CA ASP A 33 45.91 4.83 -37.63
C ASP A 33 46.47 3.46 -37.26
N VAL A 34 45.67 2.68 -36.56
CA VAL A 34 45.98 1.33 -36.10
C VAL A 34 44.86 0.37 -36.48
N ALA A 35 45.24 -0.84 -36.91
CA ALA A 35 44.26 -1.88 -37.20
C ALA A 35 44.09 -2.76 -35.97
N VAL A 36 42.90 -2.83 -35.39
CA VAL A 36 42.57 -3.86 -34.40
C VAL A 36 41.91 -5.02 -35.14
N GLN A 37 42.40 -6.21 -34.87
CA GLN A 37 41.90 -7.47 -35.38
C GLN A 37 41.47 -8.34 -34.20
N LEU A 38 40.22 -8.80 -34.21
CA LEU A 38 39.79 -9.91 -33.38
C LEU A 38 40.23 -11.22 -34.04
N ARG A 39 40.87 -12.09 -33.25
CA ARG A 39 41.27 -13.43 -33.65
C ARG A 39 40.48 -14.45 -32.81
N GLY A 40 39.64 -15.23 -33.49
CA GLY A 40 38.67 -16.17 -32.91
C GLY A 40 37.79 -16.78 -34.00
N ASN A 41 36.60 -17.29 -33.64
CA ASN A 41 35.67 -17.94 -34.58
C ASN A 41 35.18 -17.03 -35.73
N SER A 42 35.25 -15.70 -35.56
CA SER A 42 34.96 -14.73 -36.63
C SER A 42 36.00 -13.60 -36.56
N SER A 43 36.80 -13.41 -37.61
CA SER A 43 37.81 -12.36 -37.62
C SER A 43 37.21 -11.02 -38.02
N VAL A 44 37.08 -10.09 -37.08
CA VAL A 44 36.70 -8.70 -37.35
C VAL A 44 37.97 -7.85 -37.40
N ARG A 45 38.14 -7.06 -38.47
CA ARG A 45 39.22 -6.08 -38.58
C ARG A 45 38.61 -4.69 -38.74
N ARG A 46 39.04 -3.75 -37.91
CA ARG A 46 38.68 -2.33 -38.01
C ARG A 46 39.93 -1.48 -37.84
N THR A 47 39.84 -0.23 -38.27
CA THR A 47 40.91 0.77 -38.14
C THR A 47 40.42 1.87 -37.20
N TRP A 48 41.28 2.29 -36.29
CA TRP A 48 41.05 3.41 -35.38
C TRP A 48 42.24 4.37 -35.43
N THR A 49 42.01 5.65 -35.18
CA THR A 49 43.08 6.62 -35.03
C THR A 49 43.41 6.74 -33.54
N LEU A 50 44.65 6.42 -33.15
CA LEU A 50 45.12 6.66 -31.78
C LEU A 50 45.48 8.13 -31.61
N ALA A 51 45.02 8.75 -30.54
CA ALA A 51 45.56 10.01 -30.01
C ALA A 51 46.76 9.72 -29.09
N PRO A 52 47.64 10.71 -28.82
CA PRO A 52 48.59 10.60 -27.72
C PRO A 52 47.86 10.43 -26.37
N GLY A 53 48.34 9.53 -25.50
CA GLY A 53 47.74 9.25 -24.21
C GLY A 53 46.89 7.97 -24.19
N GLU A 54 45.90 7.93 -23.29
CA GLU A 54 45.00 6.78 -23.13
C GLU A 54 43.93 6.79 -24.22
N ASN A 55 43.75 5.66 -24.89
CA ASN A 55 42.77 5.47 -25.95
C ASN A 55 41.92 4.27 -25.61
N THR A 56 40.62 4.40 -25.84
CA THR A 56 39.63 3.36 -25.57
C THR A 56 38.79 3.16 -26.81
N PHE A 57 38.58 1.92 -27.22
CA PHE A 57 37.72 1.62 -28.35
C PHE A 57 36.89 0.36 -28.12
N ASP A 58 35.66 0.38 -28.63
CA ASP A 58 34.73 -0.73 -28.56
C ASP A 58 34.95 -1.71 -29.70
N VAL A 59 35.15 -2.98 -29.36
CA VAL A 59 35.34 -4.05 -30.31
C VAL A 59 34.16 -5.02 -30.23
N LEU A 60 33.36 -5.08 -31.30
CA LEU A 60 32.23 -6.01 -31.39
C LEU A 60 32.74 -7.44 -31.54
N ILE A 61 32.40 -8.30 -30.58
CA ILE A 61 32.69 -9.73 -30.61
C ILE A 61 31.42 -10.51 -30.97
N PRO A 62 31.53 -11.64 -31.70
CA PRO A 62 30.41 -12.55 -31.88
C PRO A 62 29.87 -13.04 -30.52
N PRO A 63 28.54 -13.26 -30.37
CA PRO A 63 27.98 -13.82 -29.14
C PRO A 63 28.60 -15.18 -28.83
N ALA A 64 29.06 -15.37 -27.59
CA ALA A 64 29.56 -16.65 -27.13
C ALA A 64 28.40 -17.50 -26.62
N GLU A 65 28.24 -18.74 -27.09
CA GLU A 65 27.23 -19.68 -26.57
C GLU A 65 27.75 -20.50 -25.39
N ARG A 66 29.08 -20.55 -25.25
CA ARG A 66 29.83 -21.19 -24.15
C ARG A 66 31.07 -20.37 -23.86
N ALA A 67 31.68 -20.59 -22.69
CA ALA A 67 32.97 -20.01 -22.35
C ALA A 67 33.98 -20.23 -23.49
N THR A 68 34.37 -19.17 -24.19
CA THR A 68 35.17 -19.23 -25.41
C THR A 68 36.37 -18.29 -25.28
N PRO A 69 37.61 -18.78 -25.43
CA PRO A 69 38.79 -17.92 -25.49
C PRO A 69 38.73 -17.00 -26.71
N VAL A 70 38.96 -15.70 -26.50
CA VAL A 70 39.00 -14.67 -27.54
C VAL A 70 40.33 -13.92 -27.42
N GLU A 71 40.96 -13.63 -28.57
CA GLU A 71 42.17 -12.82 -28.64
C GLU A 71 41.90 -11.51 -29.40
N VAL A 72 42.21 -10.38 -28.78
CA VAL A 72 42.19 -9.06 -29.41
C VAL A 72 43.63 -8.71 -29.77
N ALA A 73 43.90 -8.48 -31.05
CA ALA A 73 45.21 -8.12 -31.57
C ALA A 73 45.20 -6.70 -32.14
N LEU A 74 45.93 -5.78 -31.53
CA LEU A 74 46.19 -4.44 -32.04
C LEU A 74 47.47 -4.43 -32.88
N ARG A 75 47.37 -4.01 -34.15
CA ARG A 75 48.53 -3.84 -35.04
C ARG A 75 48.86 -2.36 -35.21
N VAL A 76 50.05 -1.97 -34.75
CA VAL A 76 50.62 -0.62 -34.86
C VAL A 76 51.88 -0.72 -35.73
N GLY A 77 51.78 -0.32 -37.00
CA GLY A 77 52.84 -0.50 -37.99
C GLY A 77 53.23 -1.98 -38.19
N ARG A 78 54.48 -2.33 -37.84
CA ARG A 78 55.02 -3.71 -37.90
C ARG A 78 54.84 -4.49 -36.59
N ARG A 79 54.39 -3.87 -35.50
CA ARG A 79 54.23 -4.52 -34.20
C ARG A 79 52.78 -4.96 -34.01
N THR A 80 52.61 -6.13 -33.41
CA THR A 80 51.31 -6.65 -32.98
C THR A 80 51.34 -6.81 -31.47
N HIS A 81 50.35 -6.24 -30.80
CA HIS A 81 50.11 -6.44 -29.39
C HIS A 81 48.82 -7.23 -29.26
N ALA A 82 48.83 -8.31 -28.49
CA ALA A 82 47.68 -9.18 -28.34
C ALA A 82 47.34 -9.35 -26.87
N ALA A 83 46.05 -9.54 -26.60
CA ALA A 83 45.57 -9.80 -25.27
C ALA A 83 44.41 -10.82 -25.38
N ARG A 84 44.30 -11.71 -24.39
CA ARG A 84 43.33 -12.81 -24.37
C ARG A 84 42.38 -12.69 -23.19
N PHE A 85 41.12 -13.09 -23.41
CA PHE A 85 40.12 -13.24 -22.36
C PHE A 85 39.18 -14.40 -22.70
N VAL A 86 38.31 -14.78 -21.77
CA VAL A 86 37.27 -15.79 -22.01
C VAL A 86 35.93 -15.08 -22.10
N ALA A 87 35.34 -15.07 -23.29
CA ALA A 87 33.98 -14.60 -23.50
C ALA A 87 33.01 -15.62 -22.88
N GLN A 88 32.11 -15.16 -22.02
CA GLN A 88 31.08 -15.99 -21.40
C GLN A 88 29.77 -15.88 -22.18
N PRO A 89 28.87 -16.88 -22.06
CA PRO A 89 27.50 -16.72 -22.54
C PRO A 89 26.82 -15.55 -21.85
N GLU A 90 26.36 -14.59 -22.64
CA GLU A 90 25.64 -13.43 -22.14
C GLU A 90 24.14 -13.62 -22.29
N ARG A 91 23.38 -13.10 -21.31
CA ARG A 91 21.93 -13.11 -21.39
C ARG A 91 21.48 -12.16 -22.49
N ARG A 92 20.58 -12.65 -23.35
CA ARG A 92 19.89 -11.87 -24.38
C ARG A 92 18.75 -11.07 -23.75
N TRP A 93 19.13 -10.04 -22.98
CA TRP A 93 18.20 -9.28 -22.16
C TRP A 93 17.06 -8.65 -22.96
N LYS A 94 15.84 -8.79 -22.41
CA LYS A 94 14.65 -8.00 -22.76
C LYS A 94 14.38 -7.01 -21.65
N VAL A 95 14.48 -5.72 -21.95
CA VAL A 95 14.29 -4.65 -20.97
C VAL A 95 12.91 -4.06 -21.18
N PHE A 96 11.98 -4.43 -20.33
CA PHE A 96 10.62 -3.91 -20.33
C PHE A 96 10.58 -2.58 -19.60
N VAL A 97 10.07 -1.56 -20.27
CA VAL A 97 9.90 -0.22 -19.72
C VAL A 97 8.41 0.02 -19.57
N ALA A 98 7.96 0.24 -18.34
CA ALA A 98 6.60 0.64 -18.03
C ALA A 98 6.58 2.15 -17.73
N PRO A 99 6.50 3.01 -18.75
CA PRO A 99 6.57 4.45 -18.55
C PRO A 99 5.31 4.96 -17.84
N SER A 100 5.54 5.74 -16.81
CA SER A 100 4.57 6.49 -16.02
C SER A 100 5.26 7.70 -15.39
N THR A 101 4.47 8.62 -14.85
CA THR A 101 4.92 9.67 -13.93
C THR A 101 4.44 9.29 -12.54
N HIS A 102 5.32 9.41 -11.53
CA HIS A 102 4.92 9.18 -10.14
C HIS A 102 3.89 10.22 -9.67
N THR A 103 2.85 9.75 -9.00
CA THR A 103 1.67 10.49 -8.58
C THR A 103 1.66 10.65 -7.07
N ASP A 104 2.23 11.74 -6.61
CA ASP A 104 1.91 12.31 -5.31
C ASP A 104 0.69 13.19 -5.49
N ILE A 105 -0.47 12.86 -4.92
CA ILE A 105 -1.64 13.75 -5.07
C ILE A 105 -1.43 15.10 -4.37
N GLY A 106 -0.47 15.17 -3.44
CA GLY A 106 0.06 16.39 -2.82
C GLY A 106 1.60 16.41 -2.89
N TYR A 107 2.25 16.71 -1.78
CA TYR A 107 3.71 16.77 -1.61
C TYR A 107 4.41 17.86 -2.43
N THR A 108 4.50 17.73 -3.75
CA THR A 108 5.33 18.57 -4.62
C THR A 108 4.76 19.97 -4.90
N ASP A 109 3.44 20.09 -5.00
CA ASP A 109 2.71 21.34 -5.29
C ASP A 109 1.28 21.25 -4.71
N TRP A 110 0.45 22.27 -4.93
CA TRP A 110 -0.95 22.25 -4.55
C TRP A 110 -1.72 21.17 -5.34
N GLN A 111 -2.63 20.47 -4.65
CA GLN A 111 -3.35 19.31 -5.18
C GLN A 111 -4.03 19.61 -6.52
N GLU A 112 -4.67 20.77 -6.68
CA GLU A 112 -5.34 21.16 -7.92
C GLU A 112 -4.37 21.34 -9.10
N ARG A 113 -3.13 21.76 -8.84
CA ARG A 113 -2.09 21.89 -9.88
C ARG A 113 -1.53 20.52 -10.26
N VAL A 114 -1.38 19.63 -9.28
CA VAL A 114 -1.03 18.23 -9.49
C VAL A 114 -2.11 17.55 -10.35
N TYR A 115 -3.39 17.76 -10.05
CA TYR A 115 -4.49 17.18 -10.84
C TYR A 115 -4.49 17.70 -12.28
N ALA A 116 -4.28 19.00 -12.47
CA ALA A 116 -4.12 19.59 -13.80
C ALA A 116 -2.95 18.97 -14.56
N ARG A 117 -1.79 18.80 -13.90
CA ARG A 117 -0.61 18.17 -14.47
C ARG A 117 -0.85 16.73 -14.94
N HIS A 118 -1.56 15.93 -14.16
CA HIS A 118 -1.86 14.54 -14.56
C HIS A 118 -2.91 14.45 -15.68
N ASN A 119 -3.85 15.40 -15.75
CA ASN A 119 -4.74 15.54 -16.90
C ASN A 119 -3.97 15.93 -18.17
N GLU A 120 -3.02 16.87 -18.07
CA GLU A 120 -2.13 17.24 -19.18
C GLU A 120 -1.27 16.06 -19.64
N ASN A 121 -0.69 15.31 -18.71
CA ASN A 121 0.08 14.10 -19.02
C ASN A 121 -0.77 13.05 -19.74
N THR A 122 -2.01 12.85 -19.30
CA THR A 122 -2.94 11.92 -19.96
C THR A 122 -3.28 12.39 -21.37
N ALA A 123 -3.63 13.66 -21.55
CA ALA A 123 -3.91 14.22 -22.88
C ALA A 123 -2.70 14.11 -23.83
N ALA A 124 -1.49 14.43 -23.35
CA ALA A 124 -0.25 14.28 -24.11
C ALA A 124 0.02 12.81 -24.48
N ALA A 125 -0.34 11.85 -23.62
CA ALA A 125 -0.18 10.42 -23.89
C ALA A 125 -1.11 9.95 -25.00
N LEU A 126 -2.36 10.42 -25.02
CA LEU A 126 -3.30 10.12 -26.09
C LEU A 126 -2.80 10.66 -27.43
N ALA A 127 -2.34 11.92 -27.47
CA ALA A 127 -1.76 12.51 -28.67
C ALA A 127 -0.50 11.77 -29.15
N ALA A 128 0.38 11.35 -28.24
CA ALA A 128 1.56 10.58 -28.57
C ALA A 128 1.22 9.15 -29.07
N CYS A 129 0.15 8.54 -28.57
CA CYS A 129 -0.36 7.27 -29.09
C CYS A 129 -0.81 7.39 -30.55
N ASP A 130 -1.45 8.49 -30.91
CA ASP A 130 -1.89 8.79 -32.27
C ASP A 130 -0.70 9.03 -33.21
N ALA A 131 0.34 9.72 -32.72
CA ALA A 131 1.51 10.07 -33.51
C ALA A 131 2.44 8.88 -33.82
N SER A 132 2.54 7.90 -32.91
CA SER A 132 3.46 6.77 -33.07
C SER A 132 2.86 5.46 -32.58
N PRO A 133 2.81 4.39 -33.38
CA PRO A 133 2.30 3.10 -32.95
C PRO A 133 3.17 2.40 -31.89
N ALA A 134 4.44 2.81 -31.75
CA ALA A 134 5.38 2.24 -30.79
C ALA A 134 5.27 2.87 -29.39
N PHE A 135 4.53 3.98 -29.24
CA PHE A 135 4.38 4.67 -27.97
C PHE A 135 3.40 3.92 -27.05
N LYS A 136 3.73 3.78 -25.77
CA LYS A 136 2.77 3.30 -24.75
C LYS A 136 2.96 4.10 -23.48
N TRP A 137 1.89 4.26 -22.72
CA TRP A 137 1.88 4.97 -21.45
C TRP A 137 1.14 4.17 -20.40
N ASN A 138 1.42 4.40 -19.11
CA ASN A 138 0.65 3.82 -18.02
C ASN A 138 0.13 4.95 -17.13
N LEU A 139 -1.17 4.91 -16.85
CA LEU A 139 -1.71 5.57 -15.67
C LEU A 139 -1.18 4.81 -14.46
N GLU A 140 -0.38 5.48 -13.63
CA GLU A 140 0.23 4.90 -12.45
C GLU A 140 -0.84 4.44 -11.44
N VAL A 141 -1.90 5.21 -11.29
CA VAL A 141 -2.98 4.93 -10.35
C VAL A 141 -4.34 5.13 -11.01
N GLY A 142 -5.36 4.40 -10.54
CA GLY A 142 -6.71 4.50 -11.10
C GLY A 142 -7.34 5.89 -11.00
N TYR A 143 -6.99 6.66 -9.95
CA TYR A 143 -7.49 8.01 -9.75
C TYR A 143 -7.17 8.98 -10.91
N GLN A 144 -6.08 8.75 -11.65
CA GLN A 144 -5.78 9.55 -12.84
C GLN A 144 -6.86 9.42 -13.93
N ALA A 145 -7.49 8.24 -14.06
CA ALA A 145 -8.60 8.05 -14.99
C ALA A 145 -9.87 8.77 -14.52
N GLU A 146 -10.15 8.79 -13.21
CA GLU A 146 -11.27 9.56 -12.63
C GLU A 146 -11.07 11.07 -12.80
N LEU A 147 -9.86 11.57 -12.52
CA LEU A 147 -9.52 12.96 -12.79
C LEU A 147 -9.73 13.31 -14.26
N PHE A 148 -9.31 12.43 -15.18
CA PHE A 148 -9.44 12.69 -16.61
C PHE A 148 -10.90 12.64 -17.10
N ARG A 149 -11.79 11.90 -16.42
CA ARG A 149 -13.23 11.91 -16.69
C ARG A 149 -13.83 13.33 -16.60
N THR A 150 -13.27 14.18 -15.74
CA THR A 150 -13.72 15.59 -15.60
C THR A 150 -13.45 16.45 -16.85
N GLN A 151 -12.60 15.99 -17.79
CA GLN A 151 -12.33 16.67 -19.06
C GLN A 151 -13.47 16.54 -20.08
N GLY A 152 -14.51 15.76 -19.76
CA GLY A 152 -15.72 15.59 -20.57
C GLY A 152 -15.72 14.30 -21.41
N THR A 153 -16.92 13.90 -21.85
CA THR A 153 -17.17 12.61 -22.50
C THR A 153 -16.25 12.31 -23.70
N PRO A 154 -16.01 13.24 -24.65
CA PRO A 154 -15.16 12.93 -25.81
C PRO A 154 -13.71 12.58 -25.44
N ALA A 155 -13.12 13.31 -24.48
CA ALA A 155 -11.76 13.05 -24.01
C ALA A 155 -11.70 11.72 -23.25
N TYR A 156 -12.68 11.48 -22.37
CA TYR A 156 -12.73 10.24 -21.60
C TYR A 156 -12.92 9.00 -22.49
N GLU A 157 -13.78 9.05 -23.51
CA GLU A 157 -13.93 7.95 -24.47
C GLU A 157 -12.65 7.68 -25.27
N ALA A 158 -11.85 8.72 -25.57
CA ALA A 158 -10.54 8.54 -26.20
C ALA A 158 -9.58 7.79 -25.27
N LEU A 159 -9.59 8.08 -23.96
CA LEU A 159 -8.84 7.30 -22.97
C LEU A 159 -9.32 5.84 -22.94
N LEU A 160 -10.63 5.61 -22.84
CA LEU A 160 -11.20 4.25 -22.84
C LEU A 160 -10.82 3.47 -24.11
N ALA A 161 -10.77 4.12 -25.28
CA ALA A 161 -10.30 3.49 -26.51
C ALA A 161 -8.82 3.07 -26.44
N ARG A 162 -7.93 3.92 -25.92
CA ARG A 162 -6.50 3.57 -25.79
C ARG A 162 -6.23 2.52 -24.71
N LEU A 163 -7.07 2.43 -23.69
CA LEU A 163 -7.09 1.32 -22.73
C LEU A 163 -7.49 0.01 -23.43
N ARG A 164 -8.57 0.00 -24.22
CA ARG A 164 -9.02 -1.18 -25.00
C ARG A 164 -7.97 -1.71 -25.95
N GLU A 165 -7.27 -0.80 -26.64
CA GLU A 165 -6.19 -1.15 -27.57
C GLU A 165 -4.91 -1.61 -26.86
N GLY A 166 -4.82 -1.44 -25.54
CA GLY A 166 -3.63 -1.76 -24.77
C GLY A 166 -2.45 -0.80 -25.03
N ARG A 167 -2.74 0.42 -25.51
CA ARG A 167 -1.76 1.50 -25.73
C ARG A 167 -1.54 2.34 -24.46
N VAL A 168 -2.57 2.41 -23.61
CA VAL A 168 -2.50 2.94 -22.25
C VAL A 168 -2.75 1.78 -21.27
N GLY A 169 -1.95 1.69 -20.22
CA GLY A 169 -2.17 0.80 -19.07
C GLY A 169 -2.89 1.52 -17.93
N LEU A 170 -3.61 0.77 -17.10
CA LEU A 170 -4.31 1.24 -15.90
C LEU A 170 -3.76 0.50 -14.67
N GLY A 171 -3.12 1.24 -13.75
CA GLY A 171 -2.65 0.71 -12.48
C GLY A 171 -3.80 0.20 -11.61
N GLY A 172 -3.69 -1.02 -11.10
CA GLY A 172 -4.70 -1.76 -10.35
C GLY A 172 -5.02 -1.26 -8.94
N LEU A 173 -4.37 -0.19 -8.47
CA LEU A 173 -4.68 0.49 -7.20
C LEU A 173 -5.20 1.89 -7.49
N TYR A 174 -6.21 2.32 -6.73
CA TYR A 174 -6.85 3.62 -6.92
C TYR A 174 -5.86 4.78 -6.70
N LEU A 175 -4.99 4.65 -5.70
CA LEU A 175 -3.96 5.58 -5.28
C LEU A 175 -2.75 4.81 -4.74
N ASN A 176 -1.62 5.48 -4.52
CA ASN A 176 -0.48 4.92 -3.79
C ASN A 176 -0.79 4.94 -2.27
N MET A 177 -1.21 3.80 -1.73
CA MET A 177 -1.78 3.69 -0.38
C MET A 177 -0.73 3.39 0.70
N LEU A 178 -0.84 4.02 1.87
CA LEU A 178 -0.19 3.56 3.10
C LEU A 178 -0.96 2.36 3.65
N THR A 179 -0.61 1.17 3.15
CA THR A 179 -1.46 -0.02 3.25
C THR A 179 -1.74 -0.51 4.67
N GLY A 180 -0.90 -0.21 5.67
CA GLY A 180 -1.15 -0.57 7.07
C GLY A 180 -1.98 0.45 7.85
N LEU A 181 -2.23 1.64 7.30
CA LEU A 181 -3.29 2.53 7.77
C LEU A 181 -4.67 2.07 7.28
N CYS A 182 -4.68 1.38 6.15
CA CYS A 182 -5.91 0.99 5.47
C CYS A 182 -6.66 -0.12 6.23
N SER A 183 -8.00 -0.06 6.24
CA SER A 183 -8.79 -1.24 6.62
C SER A 183 -8.81 -2.28 5.49
N GLY A 184 -9.18 -3.52 5.80
CA GLY A 184 -9.34 -4.56 4.76
C GLY A 184 -10.39 -4.16 3.70
N GLU A 185 -11.50 -3.56 4.14
CA GLU A 185 -12.55 -3.08 3.23
C GLU A 185 -12.06 -1.92 2.38
N GLU A 186 -11.30 -1.00 2.95
CA GLU A 186 -10.72 0.13 2.22
C GLU A 186 -9.75 -0.33 1.13
N LEU A 187 -8.86 -1.27 1.41
CA LEU A 187 -7.99 -1.85 0.38
C LEU A 187 -8.82 -2.57 -0.70
N ALA A 188 -9.94 -3.22 -0.32
CA ALA A 188 -10.85 -3.79 -1.31
C ALA A 188 -11.49 -2.70 -2.19
N ARG A 189 -11.85 -1.52 -1.63
CA ARG A 189 -12.32 -0.37 -2.41
C ARG A 189 -11.25 0.20 -3.33
N ALA A 190 -10.00 0.31 -2.84
CA ALA A 190 -8.87 0.78 -3.63
C ALA A 190 -8.64 -0.06 -4.90
N VAL A 191 -9.00 -1.34 -4.89
CA VAL A 191 -8.93 -2.18 -6.11
C VAL A 191 -10.26 -2.18 -6.87
N THR A 192 -11.39 -2.24 -6.17
CA THR A 192 -12.73 -2.32 -6.80
C THR A 192 -13.04 -1.09 -7.66
N PHE A 193 -12.68 0.11 -7.20
CA PHE A 193 -12.88 1.35 -7.96
C PHE A 193 -12.14 1.30 -9.31
N VAL A 194 -10.92 0.74 -9.32
CA VAL A 194 -10.16 0.55 -10.55
C VAL A 194 -10.81 -0.51 -11.45
N GLN A 195 -11.32 -1.60 -10.87
CA GLN A 195 -12.00 -2.62 -11.67
C GLN A 195 -13.32 -2.11 -12.28
N GLU A 196 -14.01 -1.16 -11.64
CA GLU A 196 -15.15 -0.45 -12.23
C GLU A 196 -14.74 0.33 -13.48
N LEU A 197 -13.69 1.14 -13.37
CA LEU A 197 -13.11 1.88 -14.49
C LEU A 197 -12.65 0.96 -15.62
N ALA A 198 -11.94 -0.13 -15.29
CA ALA A 198 -11.47 -1.10 -16.28
C ALA A 198 -12.62 -1.76 -17.04
N ARG A 199 -13.76 -2.02 -16.37
CA ARG A 199 -14.97 -2.57 -16.99
C ARG A 199 -15.63 -1.61 -17.97
N GLU A 200 -15.54 -0.30 -17.77
CA GLU A 200 -16.02 0.70 -18.75
C GLU A 200 -15.17 0.69 -20.03
N ALA A 201 -13.87 0.41 -19.90
CA ALA A 201 -13.01 0.09 -21.02
C ALA A 201 -13.27 -1.34 -21.56
N GLY A 202 -14.18 -2.13 -21.00
CA GLY A 202 -14.46 -3.50 -21.46
C GLY A 202 -13.39 -4.53 -21.10
N GLY A 203 -12.56 -4.25 -20.09
CA GLY A 203 -11.46 -5.10 -19.64
C GLY A 203 -11.40 -5.27 -18.13
N THR A 204 -10.21 -5.59 -17.63
CA THR A 204 -9.89 -5.81 -16.22
C THR A 204 -8.48 -5.25 -15.97
N ALA A 205 -8.27 -4.56 -14.85
CA ALA A 205 -6.93 -4.16 -14.45
C ALA A 205 -6.19 -5.41 -13.94
N THR A 206 -5.12 -5.82 -14.61
CA THR A 206 -4.40 -7.07 -14.31
C THR A 206 -3.11 -6.87 -13.54
N ALA A 207 -2.60 -5.65 -13.49
CA ALA A 207 -1.37 -5.28 -12.79
C ALA A 207 -1.61 -4.06 -11.91
N ALA A 208 -1.11 -4.12 -10.68
CA ALA A 208 -1.07 -3.00 -9.75
C ALA A 208 0.37 -2.59 -9.47
N ASN A 209 0.53 -1.34 -9.06
CA ASN A 209 1.78 -0.80 -8.61
C ASN A 209 1.57 0.02 -7.35
N LEU A 210 2.58 -0.02 -6.48
CA LEU A 210 2.66 0.80 -5.29
C LEU A 210 4.00 1.51 -5.36
N THR A 211 3.97 2.79 -5.74
CA THR A 211 5.17 3.59 -5.90
C THR A 211 5.40 4.44 -4.66
N ASP A 212 6.68 4.64 -4.32
CA ASP A 212 7.16 5.48 -3.22
C ASP A 212 6.81 5.02 -1.80
N VAL A 213 5.82 4.15 -1.63
CA VAL A 213 5.56 3.47 -0.35
C VAL A 213 6.55 2.32 -0.16
N PRO A 214 7.39 2.30 0.90
CA PRO A 214 8.51 1.36 0.99
C PRO A 214 8.12 -0.10 1.24
N THR A 215 6.94 -0.34 1.81
CA THR A 215 6.49 -1.67 2.28
C THR A 215 4.97 -1.78 2.18
N ALA A 216 4.45 -3.01 2.03
CA ALA A 216 3.02 -3.28 1.96
C ALA A 216 2.58 -4.44 2.88
N VAL A 217 1.34 -4.36 3.38
CA VAL A 217 0.79 -5.40 4.26
C VAL A 217 0.62 -6.75 3.55
N GLY A 218 0.80 -7.84 4.30
CA GLY A 218 0.78 -9.21 3.78
C GLY A 218 -0.58 -9.70 3.28
N THR A 219 -1.65 -8.96 3.57
CA THR A 219 -3.01 -9.23 3.07
C THR A 219 -3.26 -8.63 1.68
N LEU A 220 -2.45 -7.68 1.23
CA LEU A 220 -2.59 -7.07 -0.10
C LEU A 220 -2.59 -8.08 -1.26
N PRO A 221 -1.71 -9.10 -1.34
CA PRO A 221 -1.75 -10.07 -2.44
C PRO A 221 -3.08 -10.84 -2.51
N MET A 222 -3.75 -11.06 -1.37
CA MET A 222 -5.07 -11.71 -1.33
C MET A 222 -6.11 -10.84 -2.02
N LEU A 223 -6.15 -9.56 -1.66
CA LEU A 223 -7.13 -8.60 -2.20
C LEU A 223 -6.91 -8.37 -3.69
N LEU A 224 -5.66 -8.23 -4.12
CA LEU A 224 -5.29 -8.11 -5.53
C LEU A 224 -5.74 -9.34 -6.33
N ALA A 225 -5.37 -10.55 -5.88
CA ALA A 225 -5.70 -11.79 -6.58
C ALA A 225 -7.21 -12.01 -6.70
N GLN A 226 -7.98 -11.78 -5.63
CA GLN A 226 -9.44 -11.93 -5.62
C GLN A 226 -10.13 -10.93 -6.55
N ALA A 227 -9.54 -9.74 -6.75
CA ALA A 227 -10.05 -8.75 -7.67
C ALA A 227 -9.59 -8.97 -9.14
N GLY A 228 -8.84 -10.04 -9.43
CA GLY A 228 -8.32 -10.33 -10.77
C GLY A 228 -7.02 -9.60 -11.12
N VAL A 229 -6.41 -8.88 -10.17
CA VAL A 229 -5.06 -8.31 -10.31
C VAL A 229 -4.03 -9.40 -10.02
N ARG A 230 -3.30 -9.81 -11.05
CA ARG A 230 -2.35 -10.94 -10.98
C ARG A 230 -0.91 -10.51 -10.78
N TYR A 231 -0.62 -9.24 -11.03
CA TYR A 231 0.74 -8.71 -11.07
C TYR A 231 0.90 -7.51 -10.15
N PHE A 232 2.05 -7.40 -9.49
CA PHE A 232 2.33 -6.33 -8.55
C PHE A 232 3.75 -5.77 -8.73
N ALA A 233 3.88 -4.48 -8.94
CA ALA A 233 5.16 -3.78 -8.97
C ALA A 233 5.29 -2.86 -7.77
N ASP A 234 6.38 -2.96 -7.03
CA ASP A 234 6.66 -2.09 -5.89
C ASP A 234 7.86 -1.19 -6.20
N GLY A 235 7.67 0.12 -6.11
CA GLY A 235 8.67 1.16 -6.31
C GLY A 235 9.27 1.65 -4.99
N ALA A 236 9.57 0.74 -4.06
CA ALA A 236 10.02 0.99 -2.70
C ALA A 236 11.12 2.08 -2.58
N ASN A 237 10.72 3.28 -2.14
CA ASN A 237 11.66 4.36 -1.80
C ASN A 237 12.42 4.01 -0.52
N ASP A 238 13.75 4.17 -0.52
CA ASP A 238 14.67 3.81 0.57
C ASP A 238 14.92 2.29 0.78
N GLY A 239 14.63 1.48 -0.26
CA GLY A 239 15.23 0.19 -0.53
C GLY A 239 15.61 -0.73 0.65
N ILE A 240 14.63 -1.40 1.24
CA ILE A 240 14.60 -2.83 1.63
C ILE A 240 13.14 -3.09 2.02
N PRO A 241 12.35 -3.84 1.23
CA PRO A 241 10.92 -4.00 1.45
C PRO A 241 10.59 -4.89 2.66
N PHE A 242 11.54 -5.49 3.37
CA PHE A 242 11.26 -6.30 4.57
C PHE A 242 12.52 -6.53 5.41
N ALA A 243 12.39 -6.65 6.73
CA ALA A 243 13.43 -7.13 7.64
C ALA A 243 13.74 -8.63 7.42
N GLY A 244 14.28 -8.98 6.25
CA GLY A 244 14.56 -10.36 5.83
C GLY A 244 14.73 -10.51 4.31
N GLY A 245 14.16 -9.60 3.52
CA GLY A 245 14.37 -9.51 2.08
C GLY A 245 15.75 -8.92 1.78
N GLY A 246 16.72 -9.78 1.47
CA GLY A 246 18.07 -9.31 1.14
C GLY A 246 18.10 -8.46 -0.14
N ARG A 247 19.28 -7.88 -0.45
CA ARG A 247 19.59 -7.30 -1.78
C ARG A 247 19.20 -8.20 -2.96
N GLN A 248 19.05 -9.50 -2.71
CA GLN A 248 18.67 -10.53 -3.66
C GLN A 248 17.20 -10.49 -4.13
N MET A 249 16.31 -9.69 -3.52
CA MET A 249 14.96 -9.45 -4.04
C MET A 249 14.84 -8.20 -4.93
N ASP A 250 15.77 -7.27 -4.80
CA ASP A 250 15.77 -6.03 -5.59
C ASP A 250 15.86 -6.35 -7.10
N GLN A 251 14.88 -5.88 -7.87
CA GLN A 251 14.71 -6.12 -9.30
C GLN A 251 14.52 -7.58 -9.71
N SER A 252 14.27 -8.49 -8.77
CA SER A 252 14.04 -9.91 -9.05
C SER A 252 12.57 -10.25 -8.90
N PRO A 253 11.94 -10.89 -9.91
CA PRO A 253 10.55 -11.30 -9.78
C PRO A 253 10.38 -12.49 -8.82
N TYR A 254 9.24 -12.53 -8.11
CA TYR A 254 8.89 -13.57 -7.15
C TYR A 254 7.37 -13.73 -7.05
N TRP A 255 6.88 -14.88 -6.60
CA TRP A 255 5.48 -15.04 -6.23
C TRP A 255 5.26 -14.51 -4.82
N TRP A 256 4.40 -13.52 -4.64
CA TRP A 256 3.97 -13.06 -3.32
C TRP A 256 2.68 -13.77 -2.93
N GLU A 257 2.74 -14.59 -1.88
CA GLU A 257 1.63 -15.41 -1.41
C GLU A 257 0.99 -14.80 -0.16
N GLY A 258 -0.32 -14.59 -0.24
CA GLY A 258 -1.16 -14.15 0.88
C GLY A 258 -1.49 -15.26 1.87
N LEU A 259 -2.14 -14.88 2.97
CA LEU A 259 -2.49 -15.81 4.06
C LEU A 259 -3.50 -16.91 3.64
N ASP A 260 -4.25 -16.70 2.56
CA ASP A 260 -5.18 -17.68 1.99
C ASP A 260 -4.55 -18.59 0.91
N GLY A 261 -3.24 -18.45 0.66
CA GLY A 261 -2.51 -19.21 -0.35
C GLY A 261 -2.65 -18.69 -1.78
N THR A 262 -3.45 -17.63 -2.02
CA THR A 262 -3.48 -16.94 -3.31
C THR A 262 -2.17 -16.20 -3.57
N ARG A 263 -1.83 -15.98 -4.84
CA ARG A 263 -0.55 -15.41 -5.25
C ARG A 263 -0.72 -14.35 -6.32
N VAL A 264 0.14 -13.34 -6.23
CA VAL A 264 0.44 -12.41 -7.34
C VAL A 264 1.90 -12.55 -7.73
N LEU A 265 2.23 -12.36 -9.01
CA LEU A 265 3.62 -12.27 -9.45
C LEU A 265 4.10 -10.84 -9.20
N ALA A 266 5.10 -10.70 -8.34
CA ALA A 266 5.58 -9.43 -7.84
C ALA A 266 7.01 -9.14 -8.29
N ILE A 267 7.35 -7.85 -8.36
CA ILE A 267 8.73 -7.36 -8.43
C ILE A 267 8.85 -6.11 -7.56
N THR A 268 9.98 -5.99 -6.86
CA THR A 268 10.29 -4.78 -6.08
C THR A 268 11.53 -4.10 -6.65
N ALA A 269 11.43 -2.82 -6.92
CA ALA A 269 12.50 -1.92 -7.33
C ALA A 269 12.80 -0.93 -6.19
N ARG A 270 14.07 -0.69 -5.87
CA ARG A 270 14.49 0.28 -4.83
C ARG A 270 14.20 1.75 -5.13
N THR A 271 13.71 2.05 -6.32
CA THR A 271 13.49 3.40 -6.82
C THR A 271 12.61 3.31 -8.07
N TYR A 272 11.90 4.38 -8.35
CA TYR A 272 11.06 4.58 -9.52
C TYR A 272 11.75 5.56 -10.50
N ALA A 273 11.03 6.03 -11.53
CA ALA A 273 11.58 6.88 -12.59
C ALA A 273 12.86 6.30 -13.25
N GLN A 274 12.92 4.98 -13.40
CA GLN A 274 14.14 4.29 -13.79
C GLN A 274 14.52 4.47 -15.27
N ALA A 275 13.61 4.96 -16.12
CA ALA A 275 13.95 5.31 -17.49
C ALA A 275 15.10 6.33 -17.54
N GLY A 276 15.10 7.34 -16.66
CA GLY A 276 16.22 8.29 -16.55
C GLY A 276 17.51 7.63 -16.04
N THR A 277 17.39 6.72 -15.07
CA THR A 277 18.53 5.96 -14.52
C THR A 277 19.26 5.17 -15.60
N VAL A 278 18.54 4.60 -16.58
CA VAL A 278 19.15 3.85 -17.70
C VAL A 278 19.49 4.72 -18.92
N GLY A 279 19.29 6.04 -18.84
CA GLY A 279 19.60 7.00 -19.90
C GLY A 279 18.54 7.09 -21.01
N LEU A 280 17.37 6.47 -20.83
CA LEU A 280 16.34 6.37 -21.87
C LEU A 280 15.62 7.70 -22.14
N LEU A 281 15.59 8.61 -21.17
CA LEU A 281 15.05 9.96 -21.35
C LEU A 281 16.03 10.90 -22.10
N ASP A 282 17.29 10.51 -22.17
CA ASP A 282 18.38 11.28 -22.74
C ASP A 282 18.55 10.88 -24.22
N ASP A 283 19.50 10.01 -24.54
CA ASP A 283 19.78 9.55 -25.90
C ASP A 283 20.47 8.18 -25.92
N VAL A 284 20.68 7.63 -27.11
CA VAL A 284 21.32 6.31 -27.30
C VAL A 284 22.74 6.30 -26.73
N ALA A 285 23.50 7.38 -26.83
CA ALA A 285 24.87 7.45 -26.31
C ALA A 285 24.89 7.38 -24.77
N THR A 286 23.94 8.02 -24.11
CA THR A 286 23.78 7.96 -22.65
C THR A 286 23.32 6.59 -22.19
N MET A 287 22.41 5.94 -22.94
CA MET A 287 22.04 4.56 -22.68
C MET A 287 23.23 3.60 -22.80
N GLU A 288 24.10 3.78 -23.79
CA GLU A 288 25.30 2.96 -23.99
C GLU A 288 26.22 3.00 -22.76
N GLN A 289 26.26 4.14 -22.09
CA GLN A 289 27.03 4.34 -20.85
C GLN A 289 26.34 3.74 -19.62
N ARG A 290 25.01 3.90 -19.46
CA ARG A 290 24.30 3.60 -18.20
C ARG A 290 23.64 2.22 -18.15
N LEU A 291 22.96 1.82 -19.22
CA LEU A 291 22.15 0.59 -19.24
C LEU A 291 22.96 -0.67 -18.90
N PRO A 292 24.19 -0.87 -19.40
CA PRO A 292 24.93 -2.10 -19.12
C PRO A 292 25.36 -2.21 -17.65
N GLY A 293 25.73 -1.09 -17.04
CA GLY A 293 26.03 -1.03 -15.60
C GLY A 293 24.83 -1.38 -14.75
N TRP A 294 23.66 -0.88 -15.13
CA TRP A 294 22.40 -1.25 -14.52
C TRP A 294 22.07 -2.75 -14.69
N LEU A 295 22.20 -3.31 -15.90
CA LEU A 295 21.95 -4.72 -16.18
C LEU A 295 22.89 -5.67 -15.41
N ARG A 296 24.17 -5.32 -15.26
CA ARG A 296 25.10 -6.15 -14.46
C ARG A 296 24.76 -6.15 -12.97
N ARG A 297 24.22 -5.04 -12.44
CA ARG A 297 23.79 -4.95 -11.04
C ARG A 297 22.62 -5.89 -10.74
N ILE A 298 21.66 -5.98 -11.67
CA ILE A 298 20.48 -6.84 -11.52
C ILE A 298 20.77 -8.29 -11.93
N GLY A 299 21.63 -8.51 -12.93
CA GLY A 299 21.99 -9.79 -13.52
C GLY A 299 22.92 -10.65 -12.66
N ARG A 300 22.77 -10.59 -11.33
CA ARG A 300 23.53 -11.37 -10.35
C ARG A 300 23.30 -12.87 -10.52
N ASN A 301 24.21 -13.66 -9.95
CA ASN A 301 24.05 -15.11 -9.89
C ASN A 301 22.71 -15.48 -9.22
N GLY A 302 21.88 -16.25 -9.92
CA GLY A 302 20.55 -16.65 -9.46
C GLY A 302 19.40 -15.76 -9.94
N TYR A 303 19.64 -14.69 -10.72
CA TYR A 303 18.55 -13.94 -11.36
C TYR A 303 17.72 -14.84 -12.31
N PRO A 304 16.38 -14.86 -12.19
CA PRO A 304 15.54 -15.72 -13.01
C PRO A 304 15.30 -15.15 -14.41
N GLY A 305 15.51 -15.96 -15.46
CA GLY A 305 15.16 -15.60 -16.84
C GLY A 305 16.02 -14.49 -17.47
N ASP A 306 15.51 -13.86 -18.52
CA ASP A 306 16.23 -12.88 -19.35
C ASP A 306 15.49 -11.54 -19.49
N ALA A 307 14.52 -11.27 -18.62
CA ALA A 307 13.76 -10.02 -18.62
C ALA A 307 14.18 -9.11 -17.46
N ALA A 308 14.27 -7.81 -17.72
CA ALA A 308 14.49 -6.78 -16.72
C ALA A 308 13.33 -5.77 -16.75
N TYR A 309 12.97 -5.22 -15.58
CA TYR A 309 11.89 -4.25 -15.43
C TYR A 309 12.45 -2.87 -15.12
N VAL A 310 12.14 -1.89 -15.97
CA VAL A 310 12.41 -0.47 -15.73
C VAL A 310 11.13 0.16 -15.19
N TYR A 311 11.15 0.44 -13.88
CA TYR A 311 10.01 0.95 -13.13
C TYR A 311 9.82 2.45 -13.38
N GLY A 312 8.76 2.82 -14.11
CA GLY A 312 8.38 4.22 -14.34
C GLY A 312 9.35 4.98 -15.25
N ALA A 313 8.92 6.17 -15.69
CA ALA A 313 9.73 7.04 -16.53
C ALA A 313 10.12 8.35 -15.84
N PHE A 314 9.14 9.05 -15.27
CA PHE A 314 9.32 10.38 -14.70
C PHE A 314 9.10 10.37 -13.19
N SER A 315 9.77 11.28 -12.49
CA SER A 315 9.64 11.44 -11.04
C SER A 315 8.33 12.14 -10.68
N ASP A 316 8.15 12.39 -9.40
CA ASP A 316 7.07 13.09 -8.72
C ASP A 316 6.46 14.22 -9.57
N ASN A 317 5.24 14.00 -10.06
CA ASN A 317 4.40 14.96 -10.77
C ASN A 317 5.06 15.67 -11.95
N GLN A 318 6.09 15.08 -12.56
CA GLN A 318 6.77 15.67 -13.71
C GLN A 318 5.90 15.63 -14.97
N PRO A 319 6.02 16.66 -15.84
CA PRO A 319 5.43 16.59 -17.18
C PRO A 319 6.07 15.44 -17.96
N MET A 320 5.23 14.65 -18.62
CA MET A 320 5.69 13.57 -19.48
C MET A 320 6.18 14.12 -20.83
N GLY A 321 7.07 13.38 -21.48
CA GLY A 321 7.50 13.63 -22.86
C GLY A 321 7.69 12.32 -23.64
N PRO A 322 7.45 12.28 -24.96
CA PRO A 322 7.44 11.02 -25.72
C PRO A 322 8.82 10.47 -26.10
N ARG A 323 9.89 11.22 -25.82
CA ARG A 323 11.27 10.97 -26.26
C ARG A 323 11.78 9.56 -25.94
N TYR A 324 11.37 8.97 -24.82
CA TYR A 324 11.81 7.61 -24.44
C TYR A 324 11.45 6.54 -25.49
N ALA A 325 10.34 6.71 -26.21
CA ALA A 325 9.93 5.77 -27.26
C ALA A 325 10.82 5.88 -28.49
N GLU A 326 11.22 7.10 -28.86
CA GLU A 326 12.14 7.37 -29.96
C GLU A 326 13.54 6.83 -29.66
N VAL A 327 14.04 7.09 -28.45
CA VAL A 327 15.35 6.59 -28.00
C VAL A 327 15.35 5.06 -27.93
N ALA A 328 14.28 4.42 -27.45
CA ALA A 328 14.13 2.97 -27.48
C ALA A 328 14.15 2.40 -28.91
N ALA A 329 13.45 3.05 -29.86
CA ALA A 329 13.45 2.63 -31.25
C ALA A 329 14.84 2.78 -31.90
N ALA A 330 15.52 3.91 -31.67
CA ALA A 330 16.86 4.15 -32.15
C ALA A 330 17.88 3.15 -31.57
N TRP A 331 17.76 2.82 -30.27
CA TRP A 331 18.54 1.77 -29.64
C TRP A 331 18.33 0.43 -30.34
N ASN A 332 17.08 -0.01 -30.51
CA ASN A 332 16.75 -1.31 -31.10
C ASN A 332 17.11 -1.43 -32.59
N ALA A 333 17.22 -0.30 -33.30
CA ALA A 333 17.72 -0.26 -34.67
C ALA A 333 19.25 -0.41 -34.73
N ARG A 334 19.97 0.07 -33.71
CA ARG A 334 21.43 0.01 -33.62
C ARG A 334 21.95 -1.29 -33.00
N TRP A 335 21.25 -1.81 -31.99
CA TRP A 335 21.69 -2.93 -31.17
C TRP A 335 20.73 -4.12 -31.28
N GLU A 336 21.30 -5.32 -31.41
CA GLU A 336 20.52 -6.56 -31.39
C GLU A 336 20.03 -6.88 -29.97
N TYR A 337 20.88 -6.67 -28.95
CA TYR A 337 20.56 -6.81 -27.53
C TYR A 337 21.29 -5.79 -26.65
N PRO A 338 20.78 -5.47 -25.44
CA PRO A 338 19.42 -5.75 -24.96
C PRO A 338 18.33 -5.21 -25.90
N ARG A 339 17.18 -5.89 -25.96
CA ARG A 339 15.99 -5.38 -26.65
C ARG A 339 15.19 -4.52 -25.68
N ILE A 340 14.91 -3.27 -26.04
CA ILE A 340 14.08 -2.35 -25.24
C ILE A 340 12.62 -2.50 -25.66
N ILE A 341 11.74 -2.78 -24.71
CA ILE A 341 10.32 -3.02 -24.94
C ILE A 341 9.55 -1.97 -24.15
N VAL A 342 9.07 -0.94 -24.84
CA VAL A 342 8.17 0.05 -24.25
C VAL A 342 6.78 -0.56 -24.18
N GLY A 343 6.30 -0.76 -22.96
CA GLY A 343 5.21 -1.67 -22.64
C GLY A 343 4.21 -1.10 -21.64
N ARG A 344 3.06 -1.77 -21.53
CA ARG A 344 2.25 -1.65 -20.32
C ARG A 344 2.92 -2.39 -19.18
N MET A 345 2.58 -2.02 -17.94
CA MET A 345 3.10 -2.68 -16.74
C MET A 345 2.94 -4.22 -16.78
N ASP A 346 1.79 -4.73 -17.23
CA ASP A 346 1.47 -6.16 -17.25
C ASP A 346 2.31 -6.98 -18.25
N GLU A 347 2.91 -6.35 -19.26
CA GLU A 347 3.64 -7.05 -20.34
C GLU A 347 4.94 -7.70 -19.85
N PHE A 348 5.65 -7.07 -18.91
CA PHE A 348 6.81 -7.67 -18.25
C PHE A 348 6.41 -8.96 -17.52
N PHE A 349 5.32 -8.89 -16.76
CA PHE A 349 4.88 -9.99 -15.93
C PHE A 349 4.36 -11.18 -16.73
N HIS A 350 3.59 -10.93 -17.80
CA HIS A 350 3.20 -11.98 -18.75
C HIS A 350 4.42 -12.73 -19.28
N TYR A 351 5.45 -12.00 -19.70
CA TYR A 351 6.67 -12.60 -20.22
C TYR A 351 7.38 -13.45 -19.15
N VAL A 352 7.58 -12.90 -17.95
CA VAL A 352 8.24 -13.59 -16.84
C VAL A 352 7.47 -14.83 -16.40
N GLU A 353 6.14 -14.74 -16.29
CA GLU A 353 5.30 -15.86 -15.89
C GLU A 353 5.44 -17.03 -16.88
N GLU A 354 5.39 -16.75 -18.18
CA GLU A 354 5.52 -17.75 -19.25
C GLU A 354 6.92 -18.40 -19.28
N HIS A 355 7.98 -17.61 -19.15
CA HIS A 355 9.35 -18.06 -19.41
C HIS A 355 10.13 -18.47 -18.15
N ALA A 356 9.78 -17.90 -16.99
CA ALA A 356 10.52 -18.09 -15.73
C ALA A 356 9.62 -18.39 -14.53
N GLY A 357 8.28 -18.30 -14.64
CA GLY A 357 7.34 -18.37 -13.52
C GLY A 357 7.49 -19.60 -12.62
N LYS A 358 7.83 -20.76 -13.18
CA LYS A 358 8.05 -22.02 -12.44
C LYS A 358 9.32 -22.04 -11.58
N GLN A 359 10.27 -21.15 -11.87
CA GLN A 359 11.58 -21.07 -11.21
C GLN A 359 11.59 -20.02 -10.10
N LEU A 360 10.54 -19.20 -10.02
CA LEU A 360 10.50 -18.07 -9.10
C LEU A 360 10.28 -18.54 -7.66
N PRO A 361 10.94 -17.88 -6.68
CA PRO A 361 10.69 -18.16 -5.27
C PRO A 361 9.28 -17.69 -4.88
N VAL A 362 8.73 -18.31 -3.84
CA VAL A 362 7.50 -17.85 -3.18
C VAL A 362 7.89 -17.12 -1.89
N VAL A 363 7.45 -15.88 -1.76
CA VAL A 363 7.60 -15.03 -0.57
C VAL A 363 6.26 -14.96 0.14
N ARG A 364 6.25 -15.15 1.45
CA ARG A 364 5.06 -15.16 2.31
C ARG A 364 5.18 -14.11 3.40
N GLY A 365 4.05 -13.56 3.80
CA GLY A 365 3.94 -12.69 4.95
C GLY A 365 3.94 -11.20 4.62
N ASP A 366 3.95 -10.42 5.70
CA ASP A 366 3.87 -8.97 5.69
C ASP A 366 5.21 -8.35 5.34
N LEU A 367 5.22 -7.32 4.48
CA LEU A 367 6.45 -6.61 4.10
C LEU A 367 6.73 -5.43 5.07
N GLY A 368 5.78 -5.09 5.94
CA GLY A 368 5.89 -4.04 6.95
C GLY A 368 5.06 -2.80 6.63
N VAL A 369 5.19 -1.80 7.50
CA VAL A 369 4.41 -0.55 7.50
C VAL A 369 5.32 0.68 7.67
N LYS A 370 6.47 0.68 7.00
CA LYS A 370 7.46 1.76 7.09
C LYS A 370 6.84 3.07 6.59
N TRP A 371 7.17 4.18 7.28
CA TRP A 371 6.66 5.56 7.07
C TRP A 371 5.22 5.82 7.53
N GLU A 372 4.47 4.79 7.86
CA GLU A 372 3.09 4.95 8.33
C GLU A 372 3.01 5.50 9.77
N ASP A 373 4.14 5.50 10.50
CA ASP A 373 4.27 6.20 11.78
C ASP A 373 4.05 7.71 11.66
N GLY A 374 4.22 8.27 10.45
CA GLY A 374 3.88 9.65 10.13
C GLY A 374 2.42 10.02 10.45
N ALA A 375 1.49 9.06 10.40
CA ALA A 375 0.07 9.30 10.72
C ALA A 375 -0.17 9.70 12.18
N ALA A 376 0.80 9.50 13.08
CA ALA A 376 0.74 9.99 14.44
C ALA A 376 0.78 11.52 14.53
N SER A 377 1.36 12.20 13.52
CA SER A 377 1.36 13.67 13.43
C SER A 377 -0.02 14.27 13.20
N SER A 378 -0.97 13.46 12.72
CA SER A 378 -2.36 13.81 12.42
C SER A 378 -3.35 12.93 13.19
N ALA A 379 -3.02 12.56 14.44
CA ALA A 379 -3.75 11.57 15.21
C ALA A 379 -5.28 11.81 15.32
N ARG A 380 -5.71 13.08 15.35
CA ARG A 380 -7.13 13.46 15.39
C ARG A 380 -7.84 13.09 14.09
N GLU A 381 -7.28 13.48 12.95
CA GLU A 381 -7.81 13.21 11.62
C GLU A 381 -7.73 11.71 11.29
N THR A 382 -6.63 11.05 11.67
CA THR A 382 -6.48 9.59 11.59
C THR A 382 -7.54 8.86 12.40
N ALA A 383 -7.84 9.30 13.64
CA ALA A 383 -8.92 8.73 14.44
C ALA A 383 -10.31 8.95 13.81
N LEU A 384 -10.52 10.13 13.21
CA LEU A 384 -11.76 10.44 12.50
C LEU A 384 -11.97 9.50 11.30
N VAL A 385 -10.94 9.28 10.49
CA VAL A 385 -11.01 8.41 9.32
C VAL A 385 -11.15 6.94 9.71
N ARG A 386 -10.42 6.46 10.73
CA ARG A 386 -10.63 5.11 11.28
C ARG A 386 -12.08 4.88 11.73
N ARG A 387 -12.72 5.88 12.33
CA ARG A 387 -14.13 5.82 12.70
C ARG A 387 -15.05 5.87 11.47
N ALA A 388 -14.71 6.69 10.48
CA ALA A 388 -15.46 6.78 9.22
C ALA A 388 -15.51 5.43 8.50
N LYS A 389 -14.38 4.70 8.39
CA LYS A 389 -14.30 3.34 7.80
C LYS A 389 -15.35 2.40 8.39
N ALA A 390 -15.36 2.26 9.73
CA ALA A 390 -16.30 1.38 10.42
C ALA A 390 -17.76 1.82 10.25
N ARG A 391 -18.03 3.13 10.21
CA ARG A 391 -19.37 3.69 10.00
C ARG A 391 -19.86 3.49 8.58
N LEU A 392 -18.99 3.61 7.58
CA LEU A 392 -19.35 3.36 6.18
C LEU A 392 -19.72 1.88 5.97
N GLU A 393 -18.94 0.96 6.52
CA GLU A 393 -19.30 -0.47 6.50
C GLU A 393 -20.69 -0.73 7.12
N ALA A 394 -20.98 -0.10 8.27
CA ALA A 394 -22.29 -0.22 8.91
C ALA A 394 -23.40 0.44 8.09
N ALA A 395 -23.15 1.63 7.54
CA ALA A 395 -24.09 2.36 6.69
C ALA A 395 -24.50 1.53 5.46
N GLU A 396 -23.54 0.90 4.80
CA GLU A 396 -23.81 0.02 3.66
C GLU A 396 -24.71 -1.15 4.02
N ARG A 397 -24.43 -1.82 5.14
CA ARG A 397 -25.27 -2.92 5.64
C ARG A 397 -26.70 -2.44 5.90
N TRP A 398 -26.86 -1.26 6.52
CA TRP A 398 -28.17 -0.67 6.79
C TRP A 398 -28.93 -0.30 5.53
N HIS A 399 -28.31 0.38 4.58
CA HIS A 399 -28.93 0.71 3.30
C HIS A 399 -29.29 -0.54 2.50
N ALA A 400 -28.44 -1.57 2.50
CA ALA A 400 -28.71 -2.84 1.82
C ALA A 400 -29.88 -3.60 2.45
N LEU A 401 -29.95 -3.66 3.79
CA LEU A 401 -31.05 -4.29 4.51
C LEU A 401 -32.36 -3.53 4.33
N ALA A 402 -32.34 -2.20 4.43
CA ALA A 402 -33.51 -1.37 4.19
C ALA A 402 -34.06 -1.58 2.76
N ALA A 403 -33.19 -1.60 1.75
CA ALA A 403 -33.56 -1.88 0.37
C ALA A 403 -34.17 -3.29 0.20
N THR A 404 -33.60 -4.30 0.88
CA THR A 404 -34.10 -5.68 0.84
C THR A 404 -35.48 -5.82 1.50
N LEU A 405 -35.74 -5.05 2.57
CA LEU A 405 -37.04 -5.02 3.26
C LEU A 405 -38.08 -4.15 2.54
N GLY A 406 -37.72 -3.50 1.43
CA GLY A 406 -38.66 -2.77 0.58
C GLY A 406 -38.87 -1.30 0.95
N THR A 407 -37.85 -0.62 1.50
CA THR A 407 -37.91 0.85 1.62
C THR A 407 -38.04 1.51 0.24
N ALA A 408 -38.69 2.68 0.18
CA ALA A 408 -38.84 3.45 -1.04
C ALA A 408 -37.53 4.14 -1.47
N ALA A 409 -36.60 4.36 -0.54
CA ALA A 409 -35.32 5.01 -0.83
C ALA A 409 -34.37 4.07 -1.61
N PRO A 410 -33.75 4.53 -2.72
CA PRO A 410 -32.77 3.72 -3.44
C PRO A 410 -31.47 3.57 -2.65
N PHE A 411 -30.74 2.47 -2.89
CA PHE A 411 -29.41 2.25 -2.31
C PHE A 411 -28.44 3.37 -2.76
N PRO A 412 -27.76 4.09 -1.85
CA PRO A 412 -27.03 5.31 -2.17
C PRO A 412 -25.59 5.04 -2.66
N ALA A 413 -25.44 4.24 -3.73
CA ALA A 413 -24.15 3.79 -4.24
C ALA A 413 -23.17 4.93 -4.53
N ALA A 414 -23.62 6.00 -5.20
CA ALA A 414 -22.76 7.15 -5.53
C ALA A 414 -22.29 7.92 -4.29
N ALA A 415 -23.15 8.07 -3.27
CA ALA A 415 -22.78 8.75 -2.04
C ALA A 415 -21.79 7.93 -1.20
N LEU A 416 -21.96 6.60 -1.18
CA LEU A 416 -21.01 5.66 -0.57
C LEU A 416 -19.66 5.67 -1.26
N HIS A 417 -19.65 5.61 -2.59
CA HIS A 417 -18.42 5.73 -3.39
C HIS A 417 -17.68 7.03 -3.05
N ALA A 418 -18.38 8.16 -3.09
CA ALA A 418 -17.80 9.46 -2.75
C ALA A 418 -17.29 9.53 -1.30
N ALA A 419 -17.92 8.84 -0.34
CA ALA A 419 -17.44 8.81 1.04
C ALA A 419 -16.18 7.94 1.22
N TRP A 420 -16.14 6.78 0.57
CA TRP A 420 -14.95 5.91 0.53
C TRP A 420 -13.79 6.57 -0.20
N GLU A 421 -14.04 7.34 -1.26
CA GLU A 421 -13.01 8.13 -1.92
C GLU A 421 -12.32 9.10 -0.96
N GLN A 422 -13.06 9.78 -0.08
CA GLN A 422 -12.47 10.67 0.93
C GLN A 422 -11.58 9.92 1.93
N VAL A 423 -11.95 8.68 2.28
CA VAL A 423 -11.09 7.81 3.09
C VAL A 423 -9.80 7.50 2.33
N LEU A 424 -9.90 7.05 1.08
CA LEU A 424 -8.74 6.69 0.25
C LEU A 424 -7.80 7.90 0.02
N LEU A 425 -8.34 9.09 -0.24
CA LEU A 425 -7.55 10.32 -0.42
C LEU A 425 -6.80 10.74 0.86
N PHE A 426 -7.38 10.47 2.04
CA PHE A 426 -6.69 10.73 3.30
C PHE A 426 -5.56 9.72 3.55
N ASP A 427 -5.79 8.43 3.35
CA ASP A 427 -4.80 7.37 3.64
C ASP A 427 -3.78 7.13 2.51
N GLU A 428 -3.89 7.89 1.42
CA GLU A 428 -2.87 8.00 0.38
C GLU A 428 -1.54 8.56 0.93
N HIS A 429 -0.42 8.13 0.34
CA HIS A 429 0.93 8.29 0.91
C HIS A 429 1.50 9.71 0.97
N ALA A 430 1.05 10.66 0.15
CA ALA A 430 1.47 12.05 0.22
C ALA A 430 0.85 12.71 1.46
N TRP A 431 1.53 12.57 2.61
CA TRP A 431 0.99 12.96 3.91
C TRP A 431 1.07 14.48 4.19
N GLY A 432 2.09 15.15 3.65
CA GLY A 432 2.30 16.59 3.81
C GLY A 432 3.15 17.16 2.68
N ALA A 433 3.38 18.47 2.67
CA ALA A 433 4.24 19.11 1.67
C ALA A 433 5.72 18.69 1.80
N ALA A 434 6.48 18.75 0.72
CA ALA A 434 7.93 18.47 0.72
C ALA A 434 8.71 19.33 1.73
N GLY A 435 8.24 20.55 1.98
CA GLY A 435 8.81 21.47 2.96
C GLY A 435 8.22 21.34 4.37
N SER A 436 7.32 20.40 4.65
CA SER A 436 6.51 20.39 5.89
C SER A 436 7.32 20.33 7.19
N VAL A 437 8.52 19.74 7.15
CA VAL A 437 9.44 19.70 8.30
C VAL A 437 10.31 20.95 8.39
N SER A 438 10.84 21.42 7.26
CA SER A 438 11.78 22.56 7.22
C SER A 438 11.09 23.92 7.28
N ASP A 439 9.88 24.01 6.74
CA ASP A 439 9.03 25.19 6.67
C ASP A 439 7.56 24.82 6.98
N PRO A 440 7.26 24.46 8.25
CA PRO A 440 5.92 24.04 8.65
C PRO A 440 4.86 25.13 8.48
N GLU A 441 5.28 26.39 8.49
CA GLU A 441 4.41 27.56 8.36
C GLU A 441 4.35 28.09 6.92
N GLY A 442 5.07 27.47 5.98
CA GLY A 442 5.04 27.86 4.57
C GLY A 442 3.63 27.78 3.99
N GLU A 443 3.32 28.66 3.05
CA GLU A 443 2.00 28.70 2.38
C GLU A 443 1.66 27.33 1.77
N GLN A 444 2.62 26.72 1.08
CA GLN A 444 2.46 25.38 0.50
C GLN A 444 2.17 24.32 1.58
N THR A 445 2.88 24.33 2.71
CA THR A 445 2.65 23.38 3.81
C THR A 445 1.25 23.54 4.39
N ARG A 446 0.86 24.76 4.75
CA ARG A 446 -0.46 25.03 5.36
C ARG A 446 -1.60 24.75 4.39
N HIS A 447 -1.44 25.10 3.12
CA HIS A 447 -2.43 24.82 2.07
C HIS A 447 -2.64 23.31 1.91
N GLN A 448 -1.57 22.55 1.69
CA GLN A 448 -1.68 21.11 1.48
C GLN A 448 -2.23 20.39 2.72
N TRP A 449 -1.84 20.82 3.93
CA TRP A 449 -2.41 20.30 5.17
C TRP A 449 -3.91 20.58 5.26
N THR A 450 -4.36 21.78 4.89
CA THR A 450 -5.79 22.14 4.88
C THR A 450 -6.58 21.18 3.98
N VAL A 451 -6.06 20.87 2.79
CA VAL A 451 -6.69 19.92 1.86
C VAL A 451 -6.68 18.49 2.41
N LYS A 452 -5.54 17.99 2.92
CA LYS A 452 -5.42 16.64 3.50
C LYS A 452 -6.38 16.46 4.68
N ALA A 453 -6.42 17.41 5.62
CA ALA A 453 -7.33 17.37 6.76
C ALA A 453 -8.81 17.46 6.34
N ALA A 454 -9.12 18.18 5.26
CA ALA A 454 -10.48 18.26 4.72
C ALA A 454 -11.01 16.90 4.28
N PHE A 455 -10.18 16.03 3.69
CA PHE A 455 -10.59 14.65 3.34
C PHE A 455 -11.04 13.86 4.57
N ALA A 456 -10.30 13.96 5.69
CA ALA A 456 -10.70 13.30 6.94
C ALA A 456 -12.03 13.84 7.49
N HIS A 457 -12.19 15.16 7.49
CA HIS A 457 -13.41 15.81 7.94
C HIS A 457 -14.61 15.44 7.09
N GLU A 458 -14.43 15.39 5.78
CA GLU A 458 -15.48 15.06 4.83
C GLU A 458 -15.83 13.57 4.88
N ALA A 459 -14.86 12.67 5.01
CA ALA A 459 -15.08 11.25 5.24
C ALA A 459 -15.94 11.03 6.51
N GLY A 460 -15.59 11.71 7.60
CA GLY A 460 -16.34 11.65 8.85
C GLY A 460 -17.78 12.13 8.72
N ARG A 461 -17.98 13.31 8.11
CA ARG A 461 -19.31 13.91 7.90
C ARG A 461 -20.20 13.01 7.03
N ARG A 462 -19.69 12.57 5.87
CA ARG A 462 -20.43 11.69 4.95
C ARG A 462 -20.76 10.35 5.58
N ALA A 463 -19.83 9.77 6.34
CA ALA A 463 -20.08 8.52 7.05
C ALA A 463 -21.20 8.66 8.09
N ASP A 464 -21.24 9.77 8.83
CA ASP A 464 -22.31 10.04 9.80
C ASP A 464 -23.69 10.23 9.14
N GLU A 465 -23.74 10.96 8.01
CA GLU A 465 -24.96 11.14 7.23
C GLU A 465 -25.48 9.82 6.65
N LEU A 466 -24.59 9.02 6.06
CA LEU A 466 -24.93 7.72 5.47
C LEU A 466 -25.34 6.70 6.53
N LEU A 467 -24.67 6.68 7.68
CA LEU A 467 -25.05 5.82 8.80
C LEU A 467 -26.43 6.18 9.34
N SER A 468 -26.68 7.48 9.55
CA SER A 468 -27.94 7.97 10.10
C SER A 468 -29.11 7.69 9.16
N SER A 469 -28.96 8.02 7.87
CA SER A 469 -29.98 7.76 6.85
C SER A 469 -30.22 6.26 6.63
N GLY A 470 -29.18 5.43 6.67
CA GLY A 470 -29.31 3.99 6.55
C GLY A 470 -30.07 3.38 7.73
N LEU A 471 -29.74 3.80 8.96
CA LEU A 471 -30.45 3.37 10.15
C LEU A 471 -31.91 3.85 10.16
N GLN A 472 -32.18 5.06 9.70
CA GLN A 472 -33.54 5.56 9.51
C GLN A 472 -34.32 4.68 8.52
N GLY A 473 -33.76 4.44 7.33
CA GLY A 473 -34.41 3.59 6.32
C GLY A 473 -34.68 2.17 6.84
N LEU A 474 -33.75 1.61 7.63
CA LEU A 474 -33.94 0.29 8.25
C LEU A 474 -35.05 0.30 9.31
N ARG A 475 -35.15 1.35 10.13
CA ARG A 475 -36.22 1.50 11.14
C ARG A 475 -37.59 1.58 10.49
N GLU A 476 -37.71 2.41 9.45
CA GLU A 476 -38.94 2.58 8.68
C GLU A 476 -39.36 1.25 8.04
N ALA A 477 -38.44 0.58 7.34
CA ALA A 477 -38.73 -0.68 6.66
C ALA A 477 -39.05 -1.84 7.63
N SER A 478 -38.49 -1.83 8.84
CA SER A 478 -38.75 -2.86 9.86
C SER A 478 -39.94 -2.55 10.77
N GLY A 479 -40.53 -1.35 10.67
CA GLY A 479 -41.59 -0.88 11.57
C GLY A 479 -41.12 -0.76 13.03
N ARG A 480 -39.84 -0.45 13.24
CA ARG A 480 -39.20 -0.39 14.56
C ARG A 480 -38.81 1.04 14.94
N GLU A 481 -39.81 1.91 14.96
CA GLU A 481 -39.62 3.26 15.44
C GLU A 481 -39.50 3.29 16.98
N PRO A 482 -38.59 4.09 17.54
CA PRO A 482 -38.64 4.45 18.95
C PRO A 482 -39.90 5.28 19.18
N GLU A 483 -40.63 4.94 20.23
CA GLU A 483 -41.81 5.68 20.67
C GLU A 483 -41.44 6.42 21.95
N GLY A 484 -41.52 7.76 21.93
CA GLY A 484 -41.27 8.61 23.10
C GLY A 484 -42.51 9.42 23.46
N GLY A 485 -42.84 9.49 24.76
CA GLY A 485 -43.91 10.34 25.26
C GLY A 485 -44.32 10.01 26.71
N GLY A 486 -44.44 11.03 27.55
CA GLY A 486 -44.88 10.88 28.95
C GLY A 486 -43.81 10.24 29.85
N ALA A 487 -44.21 9.27 30.68
CA ALA A 487 -43.33 8.65 31.69
C ALA A 487 -42.50 7.46 31.18
N ALA A 488 -42.63 7.08 29.90
CA ALA A 488 -41.94 5.93 29.31
C ALA A 488 -41.47 6.19 27.87
N SER A 489 -40.43 5.47 27.44
CA SER A 489 -39.92 5.49 26.06
C SER A 489 -39.51 4.09 25.62
N ARG A 490 -39.81 3.74 24.35
CA ARG A 490 -39.30 2.53 23.70
C ARG A 490 -38.00 2.84 22.97
N VAL A 491 -36.95 2.11 23.32
CA VAL A 491 -35.61 2.23 22.73
C VAL A 491 -35.30 0.97 21.94
N VAL A 492 -34.98 1.09 20.66
CA VAL A 492 -34.56 -0.03 19.82
C VAL A 492 -33.06 0.06 19.59
N VAL A 493 -32.34 -0.99 19.96
CA VAL A 493 -30.88 -1.09 19.84
C VAL A 493 -30.55 -2.05 18.72
N PHE A 494 -29.94 -1.56 17.64
CA PHE A 494 -29.53 -2.33 16.47
C PHE A 494 -28.06 -2.75 16.58
N ASN A 495 -27.72 -3.89 15.97
CA ASN A 495 -26.35 -4.42 15.92
C ASN A 495 -25.83 -4.45 14.48
N GLU A 496 -24.88 -3.59 14.17
CA GLU A 496 -24.24 -3.44 12.85
C GLU A 496 -23.28 -4.57 12.45
N HIS A 497 -23.04 -5.55 13.35
CA HIS A 497 -22.14 -6.67 13.11
C HIS A 497 -22.86 -7.97 12.77
N SER A 498 -22.15 -8.86 12.10
CA SER A 498 -22.61 -10.21 11.72
C SER A 498 -22.46 -11.26 12.84
N TRP A 499 -22.19 -10.84 14.07
CA TRP A 499 -22.13 -11.69 15.27
C TRP A 499 -22.89 -11.04 16.43
N PRO A 500 -23.41 -11.81 17.40
CA PRO A 500 -24.08 -11.25 18.55
C PRO A 500 -23.10 -10.46 19.43
N ARG A 501 -23.55 -9.32 19.97
CA ARG A 501 -22.72 -8.49 20.85
C ARG A 501 -23.52 -7.79 21.94
N ASP A 502 -22.82 -7.39 22.98
CA ASP A 502 -23.33 -6.45 23.96
C ASP A 502 -23.11 -5.02 23.47
N ILE A 503 -24.13 -4.15 23.62
CA ILE A 503 -24.11 -2.77 23.13
C ILE A 503 -24.39 -1.82 24.29
N VAL A 504 -23.40 -0.97 24.59
CA VAL A 504 -23.56 0.13 25.55
C VAL A 504 -24.47 1.17 24.93
N THR A 505 -25.58 1.45 25.61
CA THR A 505 -26.65 2.33 25.12
C THR A 505 -26.84 3.49 26.08
N SER A 506 -27.03 4.70 25.54
CA SER A 506 -27.45 5.87 26.30
C SER A 506 -28.74 6.44 25.72
N TRP A 507 -29.69 6.80 26.57
CA TRP A 507 -30.96 7.39 26.15
C TRP A 507 -31.40 8.51 27.09
N PRO A 508 -32.08 9.57 26.62
CA PRO A 508 -32.67 10.56 27.52
C PRO A 508 -33.63 9.93 28.53
N VAL A 509 -33.61 10.39 29.77
CA VAL A 509 -34.56 9.93 30.80
C VAL A 509 -35.95 10.52 30.53
N PRO A 510 -37.01 9.70 30.40
CA PRO A 510 -38.38 10.19 30.34
C PRO A 510 -38.88 10.56 31.74
N GLY A 511 -39.33 11.80 31.95
CA GLY A 511 -39.88 12.24 33.23
C GLY A 511 -38.83 12.45 34.32
N ASP A 512 -39.06 11.89 35.52
CA ASP A 512 -38.16 12.04 36.67
C ASP A 512 -37.00 11.02 36.64
N SER A 513 -35.79 11.54 36.86
CA SER A 513 -34.55 10.77 37.07
C SER A 513 -34.56 9.87 38.30
N ALA A 514 -35.43 10.13 39.28
CA ALA A 514 -35.64 9.26 40.41
C ALA A 514 -36.40 7.99 39.98
N GLY A 515 -35.82 6.83 40.28
CA GLY A 515 -36.48 5.54 40.07
C GLY A 515 -36.52 5.05 38.61
N VAL A 516 -35.56 5.47 37.78
CA VAL A 516 -35.45 5.01 36.38
C VAL A 516 -35.33 3.49 36.31
N ARG A 517 -36.09 2.89 35.39
CA ARG A 517 -36.09 1.46 35.09
C ARG A 517 -35.87 1.25 33.60
N VAL A 518 -35.08 0.22 33.27
CA VAL A 518 -34.95 -0.30 31.91
C VAL A 518 -35.40 -1.76 31.91
N THR A 519 -36.29 -2.15 31.00
CA THR A 519 -36.66 -3.56 30.77
C THR A 519 -36.44 -3.95 29.32
N GLU A 520 -36.03 -5.19 29.06
CA GLU A 520 -36.00 -5.75 27.71
C GLU A 520 -37.44 -6.17 27.32
N THR A 521 -37.94 -5.68 26.19
CA THR A 521 -39.30 -5.96 25.71
C THR A 521 -39.27 -7.01 24.60
N GLY A 522 -40.21 -7.97 24.66
CA GLY A 522 -40.26 -9.06 23.68
C GLY A 522 -39.24 -10.17 23.91
N ALA A 523 -38.52 -10.16 25.05
CA ALA A 523 -37.69 -11.29 25.45
C ALA A 523 -38.56 -12.52 25.71
N THR A 524 -38.10 -13.71 25.32
CA THR A 524 -38.80 -14.96 25.61
C THR A 524 -37.92 -15.89 26.44
N GLU A 525 -38.49 -16.42 27.53
CA GLU A 525 -37.86 -17.44 28.35
C GLU A 525 -38.75 -18.68 28.34
N LYS A 526 -38.22 -19.82 27.87
CA LYS A 526 -38.98 -21.08 27.71
C LYS A 526 -40.30 -20.91 26.92
N GLY A 527 -40.29 -20.05 25.90
CA GLY A 527 -41.46 -19.79 25.05
C GLY A 527 -42.52 -18.85 25.64
N ARG A 528 -42.27 -18.24 26.81
CA ARG A 528 -43.15 -17.20 27.39
C ARG A 528 -42.52 -15.82 27.26
N LEU A 529 -43.33 -14.82 26.95
CA LEU A 529 -42.90 -13.42 26.96
C LEU A 529 -42.52 -13.00 28.38
N THR A 530 -41.36 -12.37 28.50
CA THR A 530 -40.77 -11.86 29.74
C THR A 530 -40.34 -10.41 29.52
N GLU A 531 -40.33 -9.62 30.59
CA GLU A 531 -39.77 -8.25 30.59
C GLU A 531 -38.68 -8.13 31.67
N PRO A 532 -37.50 -8.76 31.46
CA PRO A 532 -36.45 -8.74 32.47
C PRO A 532 -35.92 -7.32 32.69
N SER A 533 -35.67 -6.97 33.95
CA SER A 533 -35.03 -5.71 34.34
C SER A 533 -33.57 -5.72 33.88
N VAL A 534 -33.14 -4.62 33.27
CA VAL A 534 -31.77 -4.42 32.78
C VAL A 534 -31.04 -3.47 33.73
N PRO A 535 -29.84 -3.83 34.23
CA PRO A 535 -29.01 -2.91 35.00
C PRO A 535 -28.75 -1.62 34.23
N CYS A 536 -29.00 -0.49 34.89
CA CYS A 536 -28.82 0.82 34.33
C CYS A 536 -28.25 1.80 35.35
N GLN A 537 -27.75 2.92 34.87
CA GLN A 537 -27.21 4.01 35.67
C GLN A 537 -27.66 5.34 35.06
N VAL A 538 -28.05 6.29 35.89
CA VAL A 538 -28.38 7.66 35.44
C VAL A 538 -27.13 8.51 35.54
N GLU A 539 -26.84 9.25 34.47
CA GLU A 539 -25.77 10.26 34.40
C GLU A 539 -26.33 11.51 33.73
N GLY A 540 -26.45 12.60 34.49
CA GLY A 540 -27.12 13.82 34.02
C GLY A 540 -28.59 13.55 33.67
N ASP A 541 -28.97 13.87 32.43
CA ASP A 541 -30.30 13.66 31.85
C ASP A 541 -30.42 12.35 31.06
N ARG A 542 -29.42 11.44 31.16
CA ARG A 542 -29.36 10.19 30.39
C ARG A 542 -29.36 8.96 31.29
N VAL A 543 -30.01 7.91 30.81
CA VAL A 543 -29.85 6.55 31.33
C VAL A 543 -28.86 5.77 30.46
N LEU A 544 -27.91 5.11 31.11
CA LEU A 544 -26.94 4.20 30.53
C LEU A 544 -27.32 2.77 30.87
N PHE A 545 -27.35 1.88 29.88
CA PHE A 545 -27.57 0.45 30.07
C PHE A 545 -26.82 -0.36 29.01
N VAL A 546 -26.68 -1.66 29.23
CA VAL A 546 -26.06 -2.57 28.26
C VAL A 546 -27.14 -3.48 27.67
N ALA A 547 -27.44 -3.31 26.38
CA ALA A 547 -28.25 -4.25 25.64
C ALA A 547 -27.40 -5.50 25.37
N ARG A 548 -27.64 -6.58 26.13
CA ARG A 548 -26.84 -7.79 26.04
C ARG A 548 -27.28 -8.69 24.89
N GLN A 549 -26.31 -9.32 24.22
CA GLN A 549 -26.54 -10.34 23.18
C GLN A 549 -27.52 -9.87 22.10
N VAL A 550 -27.35 -8.64 21.60
CA VAL A 550 -28.13 -8.16 20.46
C VAL A 550 -27.77 -9.02 19.24
N PRO A 551 -28.75 -9.65 18.55
CA PRO A 551 -28.48 -10.61 17.50
C PRO A 551 -27.74 -9.99 16.30
N PRO A 552 -27.01 -10.79 15.50
CA PRO A 552 -26.34 -10.33 14.27
C PRO A 552 -27.28 -9.57 13.35
N LEU A 553 -26.88 -8.37 12.89
CA LEU A 553 -27.67 -7.53 11.97
C LEU A 553 -29.13 -7.32 12.40
N GLY A 554 -29.41 -7.49 13.70
CA GLY A 554 -30.73 -7.49 14.28
C GLY A 554 -30.86 -6.43 15.36
N TRP A 555 -31.90 -6.55 16.18
CA TRP A 555 -32.18 -5.56 17.22
C TRP A 555 -32.75 -6.19 18.49
N LYS A 556 -32.70 -5.41 19.56
CA LYS A 556 -33.47 -5.63 20.79
C LYS A 556 -34.24 -4.37 21.16
N SER A 557 -35.47 -4.53 21.63
CA SER A 557 -36.29 -3.41 22.11
C SER A 557 -36.24 -3.35 23.64
N HIS A 558 -36.15 -2.14 24.18
CA HIS A 558 -36.16 -1.87 25.60
C HIS A 558 -37.22 -0.83 25.93
N ARG A 559 -37.77 -0.88 27.13
CA ARG A 559 -38.62 0.15 27.70
C ARG A 559 -37.84 0.88 28.79
N VAL A 560 -37.76 2.20 28.68
CA VAL A 560 -37.17 3.09 29.68
C VAL A 560 -38.30 3.85 30.36
N GLU A 561 -38.38 3.81 31.69
CA GLU A 561 -39.45 4.45 32.48
C GLU A 561 -38.84 5.30 33.60
N GLY A 562 -39.39 6.49 33.86
CA GLY A 562 -38.99 7.37 34.97
C GLY A 562 -40.11 7.58 36.00
N GLY A 563 -39.77 8.02 37.21
CA GLY A 563 -40.75 8.42 38.24
C GLY A 563 -41.45 7.29 39.01
N GLY A 564 -40.90 6.07 39.02
CA GLY A 564 -41.47 4.93 39.76
C GLY A 564 -40.85 4.69 41.14
N ALA A 565 -41.60 4.14 42.10
CA ALA A 565 -41.10 3.62 43.38
C ALA A 565 -40.31 2.29 43.21
N ALA A 566 -39.39 2.26 42.26
CA ALA A 566 -38.62 1.08 41.88
C ALA A 566 -37.30 1.00 42.68
N LYS A 567 -36.84 -0.22 42.98
CA LYS A 567 -35.47 -0.45 43.46
C LYS A 567 -34.50 0.15 42.45
N ALA A 568 -33.59 1.00 42.93
CA ALA A 568 -32.52 1.58 42.12
C ALA A 568 -31.79 0.47 41.34
N ALA A 569 -31.61 0.67 40.04
CA ALA A 569 -30.92 -0.30 39.20
C ALA A 569 -29.48 -0.50 39.69
N GLN A 570 -28.99 -1.73 39.56
CA GLN A 570 -27.63 -2.07 40.00
C GLN A 570 -26.62 -1.34 39.11
N ALA A 571 -25.83 -0.45 39.70
CA ALA A 571 -24.84 0.34 38.95
C ALA A 571 -23.84 -0.57 38.23
N LEU A 572 -23.59 -0.25 36.94
CA LEU A 572 -22.64 -0.95 36.07
C LEU A 572 -21.20 -0.75 36.54
N LEU A 573 -20.90 0.45 37.06
CA LEU A 573 -19.62 0.83 37.62
C LEU A 573 -19.82 1.28 39.07
N ARG A 574 -19.03 0.73 39.98
CA ARG A 574 -19.05 1.10 41.41
C ARG A 574 -17.76 1.80 41.76
N LYS A 575 -17.83 2.75 42.70
CA LYS A 575 -16.62 3.31 43.29
C LYS A 575 -15.90 2.22 44.07
N GLY A 576 -14.61 2.05 43.80
CA GLY A 576 -13.75 1.11 44.51
C GLY A 576 -13.31 1.65 45.87
N PRO A 577 -12.45 0.90 46.59
CA PRO A 577 -12.04 1.25 47.94
C PRO A 577 -11.14 2.51 48.03
N SER A 578 -10.55 2.95 46.92
CA SER A 578 -9.74 4.17 46.83
C SER A 578 -10.47 5.31 46.07
N PRO A 579 -10.12 6.59 46.32
CA PRO A 579 -10.74 7.74 45.65
C PRO A 579 -10.74 7.68 44.12
N CYS A 580 -9.64 7.20 43.53
CA CYS A 580 -9.46 7.02 42.07
C CYS A 580 -9.46 5.53 41.71
N SER A 581 -10.44 4.78 42.21
CA SER A 581 -10.64 3.39 41.83
C SER A 581 -12.10 3.10 41.54
N TRP A 582 -12.32 2.19 40.60
CA TRP A 582 -13.65 1.76 40.20
C TRP A 582 -13.68 0.25 40.02
N GLU A 583 -14.84 -0.35 40.23
CA GLU A 583 -15.06 -1.78 40.09
C GLU A 583 -16.27 -2.07 39.20
N THR A 584 -16.10 -3.03 38.31
CA THR A 584 -17.18 -3.74 37.63
C THR A 584 -17.33 -5.13 38.27
N PRO A 585 -18.29 -5.98 37.84
CA PRO A 585 -18.32 -7.37 38.28
C PRO A 585 -17.02 -8.13 38.00
N ASP A 586 -16.35 -7.80 36.89
CA ASP A 586 -15.21 -8.57 36.36
C ASP A 586 -13.85 -7.91 36.62
N PHE A 587 -13.80 -6.58 36.76
CA PHE A 587 -12.56 -5.81 36.86
C PHE A 587 -12.53 -4.86 38.07
N ARG A 588 -11.32 -4.57 38.55
CA ARG A 588 -11.00 -3.45 39.43
C ARG A 588 -9.96 -2.58 38.74
N LEU A 589 -10.30 -1.32 38.53
CA LEU A 589 -9.44 -0.30 37.92
C LEU A 589 -8.92 0.65 38.99
N GLY A 590 -7.63 0.97 38.94
CA GLY A 590 -7.00 2.01 39.74
C GLY A 590 -6.29 3.01 38.85
N VAL A 591 -6.60 4.29 39.04
CA VAL A 591 -5.95 5.42 38.37
C VAL A 591 -5.05 6.13 39.38
N ASP A 592 -3.85 6.50 38.96
CA ASP A 592 -2.96 7.38 39.70
C ASP A 592 -3.45 8.83 39.59
N SER A 593 -3.80 9.43 40.72
CA SER A 593 -4.40 10.78 40.74
C SER A 593 -3.43 11.90 40.37
N SER A 594 -2.12 11.65 40.40
CA SER A 594 -1.10 12.65 40.09
C SER A 594 -0.75 12.68 38.60
N THR A 595 -0.77 11.50 37.96
CA THR A 595 -0.32 11.32 36.57
C THR A 595 -1.44 11.01 35.60
N GLY A 596 -2.62 10.60 36.10
CA GLY A 596 -3.72 10.08 35.28
C GLY A 596 -3.48 8.68 34.71
N ALA A 597 -2.31 8.08 34.98
CA ALA A 597 -1.95 6.77 34.46
C ALA A 597 -2.70 5.63 35.18
N LEU A 598 -2.84 4.48 34.52
CA LEU A 598 -3.35 3.28 35.15
C LEU A 598 -2.27 2.69 36.07
N ARG A 599 -2.61 2.60 37.37
CA ARG A 599 -1.77 1.95 38.38
C ARG A 599 -2.20 0.51 38.67
N SER A 600 -3.43 0.14 38.29
CA SER A 600 -3.97 -1.22 38.45
C SER A 600 -5.09 -1.45 37.45
N LEU A 601 -5.09 -2.63 36.83
CA LEU A 601 -6.18 -3.22 36.07
C LEU A 601 -6.24 -4.70 36.48
N TYR A 602 -6.97 -4.96 37.56
CA TYR A 602 -7.10 -6.28 38.14
C TYR A 602 -8.33 -7.00 37.60
N GLU A 603 -8.14 -8.18 37.02
CA GLU A 603 -9.20 -9.07 36.57
C GLU A 603 -9.56 -10.08 37.66
N LYS A 604 -10.81 -10.01 38.13
CA LYS A 604 -11.29 -10.76 39.29
C LYS A 604 -11.39 -12.26 39.01
N ALA A 605 -11.80 -12.65 37.80
CA ALA A 605 -11.97 -14.05 37.42
C ALA A 605 -10.63 -14.80 37.30
N LEU A 606 -9.61 -14.13 36.75
CA LEU A 606 -8.26 -14.70 36.60
C LEU A 606 -7.34 -14.39 37.78
N HIS A 607 -7.82 -13.65 38.78
CA HIS A 607 -7.04 -13.12 39.88
C HIS A 607 -5.73 -12.43 39.43
N THR A 608 -5.75 -11.75 38.28
CA THR A 608 -4.55 -11.29 37.58
C THR A 608 -4.48 -9.76 37.56
N GLU A 609 -3.31 -9.21 37.90
CA GLU A 609 -2.99 -7.79 37.71
C GLU A 609 -2.31 -7.60 36.35
N TRP A 610 -2.96 -6.85 35.46
CA TRP A 610 -2.48 -6.62 34.10
C TRP A 610 -1.49 -5.44 34.00
N VAL A 611 -1.42 -4.57 35.02
CA VAL A 611 -0.51 -3.43 35.04
C VAL A 611 0.82 -3.79 35.70
N GLY A 612 1.91 -3.64 34.95
CA GLY A 612 3.27 -3.80 35.47
C GLY A 612 3.66 -2.65 36.40
N THR A 613 4.03 -2.97 37.63
CA THR A 613 4.39 -1.96 38.66
C THR A 613 5.89 -1.72 38.78
N SER A 614 6.72 -2.57 38.17
CA SER A 614 8.19 -2.49 38.23
C SER A 614 8.83 -1.59 37.17
N GLY A 615 8.08 -1.17 36.15
CA GLY A 615 8.58 -0.29 35.09
C GLY A 615 8.76 1.16 35.54
N PRO A 616 9.66 1.94 34.89
CA PRO A 616 9.86 3.36 35.18
C PRO A 616 8.68 4.24 34.75
N TYR A 617 7.81 3.71 33.89
CA TYR A 617 6.60 4.36 33.41
C TYR A 617 5.38 3.51 33.71
N ARG A 618 4.21 4.15 33.83
CA ARG A 618 2.92 3.48 34.09
C ARG A 618 2.15 3.25 32.80
N LEU A 619 1.18 2.34 32.83
CA LEU A 619 0.29 2.08 31.69
C LEU A 619 -0.57 3.33 31.44
N ASN A 620 -0.71 3.73 30.18
CA ASN A 620 -1.43 4.94 29.78
C ASN A 620 -0.85 6.24 30.38
N GLN A 621 0.43 6.24 30.75
CA GLN A 621 1.12 7.45 31.16
C GLN A 621 1.45 8.30 29.94
N PHE A 622 1.12 9.58 30.04
CA PHE A 622 1.54 10.61 29.11
C PHE A 622 2.99 11.03 29.40
N LEU A 623 3.88 10.81 28.42
CA LEU A 623 5.30 11.14 28.54
C LEU A 623 5.63 12.30 27.61
N TYR A 624 6.30 13.32 28.14
CA TYR A 624 6.93 14.35 27.33
C TYR A 624 8.37 13.95 27.05
N VAL A 625 8.66 13.60 25.80
CA VAL A 625 10.01 13.20 25.37
C VAL A 625 10.64 14.34 24.59
N LEU A 626 11.83 14.76 24.99
CA LEU A 626 12.65 15.68 24.19
C LEU A 626 13.10 14.95 22.93
N GLY A 627 12.67 15.43 21.75
CA GLY A 627 13.15 14.90 20.48
C GLY A 627 14.68 15.00 20.39
N ARG A 628 15.37 13.88 20.13
CA ARG A 628 16.80 13.88 19.78
C ARG A 628 16.97 14.32 18.33
N GLY A 629 16.97 15.62 18.07
CA GLY A 629 17.41 16.16 16.79
C GLY A 629 18.92 16.04 16.63
N ARG A 630 19.43 15.77 15.42
CA ARG A 630 20.81 16.14 15.06
C ARG A 630 20.91 17.66 15.25
N GLU A 631 21.81 18.09 16.11
CA GLU A 631 21.97 19.50 16.47
C GLU A 631 22.31 20.35 15.23
N GLY A 632 21.32 21.11 14.75
CA GLY A 632 21.50 22.23 13.84
C GLY A 632 21.01 23.51 14.52
N PRO A 633 21.68 24.66 14.30
CA PRO A 633 21.29 25.92 14.95
C PRO A 633 19.93 26.37 14.43
N GLY A 634 18.89 26.26 15.27
CA GLY A 634 17.51 26.68 14.95
C GLY A 634 16.42 25.64 15.25
N ALA A 635 16.76 24.39 15.60
CA ALA A 635 15.76 23.36 15.90
C ALA A 635 14.98 23.68 17.19
N ARG A 636 13.70 24.06 17.06
CA ARG A 636 12.77 24.10 18.20
C ARG A 636 12.60 22.67 18.72
N ARG A 637 12.93 22.44 20.00
CA ARG A 637 12.73 21.16 20.67
C ARG A 637 11.23 20.92 20.82
N VAL A 638 10.67 20.01 20.03
CA VAL A 638 9.29 19.55 20.20
C VAL A 638 9.28 18.46 21.26
N SER A 639 8.47 18.66 22.30
CA SER A 639 8.17 17.62 23.28
C SER A 639 7.05 16.75 22.72
N LEU A 640 7.34 15.48 22.41
CA LEU A 640 6.33 14.52 21.96
C LEU A 640 5.60 13.93 23.15
N LEU A 641 4.27 13.93 23.09
CA LEU A 641 3.41 13.23 24.04
C LEU A 641 3.29 11.77 23.62
N VAL A 642 3.97 10.86 24.30
CA VAL A 642 3.89 9.41 24.04
C VAL A 642 3.04 8.75 25.12
N CYS A 643 2.04 7.95 24.70
CA CYS A 643 1.29 7.09 25.61
C CYS A 643 2.03 5.76 25.77
N HIS A 644 2.47 5.45 27.00
CA HIS A 644 3.19 4.21 27.29
C HIS A 644 2.20 3.05 27.48
N GLN A 645 2.33 2.01 26.65
CA GLN A 645 1.57 0.76 26.78
C GLN A 645 2.43 -0.31 27.45
N GLN A 646 2.15 -0.63 28.71
CA GLN A 646 2.79 -1.74 29.43
C GLN A 646 1.72 -2.67 29.97
N LEU A 647 1.50 -3.78 29.27
CA LEU A 647 0.71 -4.90 29.75
C LEU A 647 1.66 -5.98 30.26
N CYS A 648 1.36 -6.56 31.42
CA CYS A 648 2.05 -7.74 31.93
C CYS A 648 1.74 -8.96 31.03
N CYS A 649 2.62 -9.27 30.07
CA CYS A 649 2.59 -10.56 29.37
C CYS A 649 3.25 -11.64 30.25
N ASN A 650 2.64 -11.97 31.38
CA ASN A 650 3.08 -13.08 32.24
C ASN A 650 2.04 -14.21 32.25
N VAL A 651 1.36 -14.43 31.12
CA VAL A 651 0.58 -15.65 30.91
C VAL A 651 1.55 -16.68 30.35
N GLY A 652 2.09 -17.53 31.21
CA GLY A 652 2.62 -18.81 30.77
C GLY A 652 1.50 -19.53 30.04
N TRP A 653 1.63 -19.72 28.74
CA TRP A 653 0.72 -20.56 27.98
C TRP A 653 0.74 -21.94 28.65
N PRO A 654 -0.41 -22.49 29.10
CA PRO A 654 -0.48 -23.90 29.44
C PRO A 654 -0.02 -24.67 28.20
N GLN A 655 1.05 -25.44 28.31
CA GLN A 655 1.54 -26.27 27.20
C GLN A 655 0.58 -27.42 26.84
N ASP A 656 -0.52 -27.57 27.57
CA ASP A 656 -1.51 -28.60 27.33
C ASP A 656 -2.82 -27.97 26.81
N GLY A 657 -3.04 -28.04 25.49
CA GLY A 657 -4.38 -27.84 24.91
C GLY A 657 -4.55 -26.86 23.75
N VAL A 658 -3.53 -26.61 22.92
CA VAL A 658 -3.71 -25.80 21.68
C VAL A 658 -4.26 -26.68 20.55
N PRO A 659 -5.40 -26.36 19.91
CA PRO A 659 -5.85 -27.03 18.69
C PRO A 659 -4.79 -26.84 17.59
N GLY A 660 -4.46 -27.93 16.88
CA GLY A 660 -3.29 -28.07 15.97
C GLY A 660 -3.14 -27.09 14.79
N HIS A 661 -3.91 -26.00 14.72
CA HIS A 661 -3.79 -24.96 13.70
C HIS A 661 -2.84 -23.81 14.07
N ALA A 662 -2.72 -23.41 15.35
CA ALA A 662 -1.88 -22.27 15.75
C ALA A 662 -0.37 -22.60 15.78
N ALA A 663 0.00 -23.86 16.10
CA ALA A 663 1.39 -24.30 16.12
C ALA A 663 2.02 -24.38 14.71
N ARG A 664 1.21 -24.60 13.66
CA ARG A 664 1.68 -24.57 12.26
C ARG A 664 2.05 -23.17 11.79
N ALA A 665 1.27 -22.15 12.18
CA ALA A 665 1.51 -20.76 11.77
C ALA A 665 2.83 -20.18 12.33
N ALA A 666 3.21 -20.56 13.56
CA ALA A 666 4.47 -20.13 14.17
C ALA A 666 5.71 -20.82 13.57
N ALA A 667 5.57 -22.08 13.14
CA ALA A 667 6.65 -22.82 12.48
C ALA A 667 6.89 -22.36 11.02
N ASP A 668 5.84 -21.92 10.32
CA ASP A 668 5.95 -21.41 8.95
C ASP A 668 6.54 -19.99 8.85
N LEU A 669 6.57 -19.23 9.95
CA LEU A 669 7.22 -17.92 10.03
C LEU A 669 8.75 -18.00 10.26
N GLN A 670 9.30 -19.18 10.52
CA GLN A 670 10.74 -19.41 10.75
C GLN A 670 11.39 -20.28 9.66
N GLN A 671 10.95 -20.19 8.41
CA GLN A 671 11.64 -20.92 7.34
C GLN A 671 13.04 -20.34 7.07
N PRO A 672 14.10 -21.16 7.02
CA PRO A 672 15.40 -20.70 6.58
C PRO A 672 15.35 -20.27 5.12
N LEU A 673 16.07 -19.19 4.80
CA LEU A 673 16.25 -18.71 3.43
C LEU A 673 16.55 -19.88 2.46
N PRO A 674 16.03 -19.86 1.22
CA PRO A 674 16.27 -20.92 0.24
C PRO A 674 17.78 -21.16 0.02
N LYS A 675 18.17 -22.41 -0.26
CA LYS A 675 19.58 -22.89 -0.30
C LYS A 675 20.56 -22.03 -1.13
N TRP A 676 20.07 -21.23 -2.08
CA TRP A 676 20.89 -20.32 -2.87
C TRP A 676 21.26 -19.02 -2.12
N ALA A 677 20.39 -18.50 -1.24
CA ALA A 677 20.64 -17.32 -0.41
C ALA A 677 21.59 -17.59 0.77
N GLN A 678 21.78 -18.88 1.11
CA GLN A 678 22.73 -19.30 2.14
C GLN A 678 24.20 -19.27 1.66
N ARG A 679 24.45 -19.31 0.34
CA ARG A 679 25.82 -19.38 -0.21
C ARG A 679 26.62 -18.08 -0.05
N ASP A 680 25.97 -16.92 -0.03
CA ASP A 680 26.63 -15.60 0.10
C ASP A 680 27.03 -15.22 1.53
N ARG A 681 26.51 -15.92 2.56
CA ARG A 681 26.89 -15.62 3.96
C ARG A 681 28.30 -16.11 4.31
N SER A 682 28.88 -17.02 3.52
CA SER A 682 30.18 -17.63 3.82
C SER A 682 31.38 -16.68 3.68
N ALA A 683 31.22 -15.51 3.04
CA ALA A 683 32.29 -14.52 2.88
C ALA A 683 32.32 -13.43 3.98
N ALA A 684 31.23 -13.22 4.73
CA ALA A 684 31.08 -12.07 5.64
C ALA A 684 31.24 -12.39 7.15
N GLN A 685 31.37 -13.65 7.56
CA GLN A 685 31.43 -14.03 8.98
C GLN A 685 32.81 -14.58 9.44
N ARG A 686 33.89 -13.83 9.18
CA ARG A 686 35.14 -13.98 9.93
C ARG A 686 35.38 -12.78 10.82
N ARG A 687 34.62 -12.67 11.92
CA ARG A 687 34.99 -12.00 13.19
C ARG A 687 34.01 -12.44 14.30
N ARG A 688 34.56 -13.24 15.23
CA ARG A 688 34.19 -13.60 16.64
C ARG A 688 32.74 -13.29 17.11
N PHE A 689 32.00 -14.22 17.72
CA PHE A 689 32.24 -14.83 19.04
C PHE A 689 31.73 -16.29 19.14
N ARG A 690 32.41 -17.10 19.96
CA ARG A 690 32.01 -18.44 20.41
C ARG A 690 30.92 -18.34 21.48
N LEU A 691 29.96 -19.26 21.47
CA LEU A 691 29.46 -20.04 22.62
C LEU A 691 28.66 -21.25 22.06
N GLY A 692 28.75 -22.40 22.74
CA GLY A 692 28.53 -23.75 22.20
C GLY A 692 27.08 -24.29 22.14
N PRO A 693 26.89 -25.56 21.70
CA PRO A 693 25.63 -26.10 21.19
C PRO A 693 24.98 -27.16 22.09
N GLU A 694 23.64 -27.30 22.06
CA GLU A 694 22.95 -28.53 22.49
C GLU A 694 21.74 -28.89 21.59
N GLN A 695 21.83 -30.11 21.04
CA GLN A 695 20.82 -31.17 20.78
C GLN A 695 19.58 -30.85 19.90
N LEU A 696 19.45 -31.35 18.65
CA LEU A 696 19.16 -32.70 18.13
C LEU A 696 17.80 -33.33 18.52
N LEU A 697 17.01 -33.65 17.47
CA LEU A 697 15.93 -34.67 17.27
C LEU A 697 14.74 -34.02 16.53
N GLY A 698 14.15 -34.51 15.44
CA GLY A 698 14.14 -35.82 14.79
C GLY A 698 12.68 -36.25 14.55
N HIS A 699 12.37 -36.75 13.33
CA HIS A 699 11.12 -37.35 12.79
C HIS A 699 10.14 -36.43 12.01
N GLU A 700 9.88 -36.65 10.70
CA GLU A 700 9.08 -37.72 10.03
C GLU A 700 7.59 -37.68 10.45
N LEU A 701 6.53 -37.68 9.60
CA LEU A 701 6.23 -38.31 8.31
C LEU A 701 4.89 -37.76 7.73
N GLN A 702 4.79 -37.77 6.39
CA GLN A 702 3.67 -38.16 5.48
C GLN A 702 2.17 -37.75 5.60
N SER A 703 1.66 -37.32 4.41
CA SER A 703 0.39 -37.70 3.75
C SER A 703 -0.92 -37.04 4.26
N LEU A 704 -2.01 -36.79 3.51
CA LEU A 704 -2.52 -37.23 2.19
C LEU A 704 -3.67 -36.28 1.74
N ALA A 705 -4.03 -36.37 0.44
CA ALA A 705 -5.19 -35.85 -0.33
C ALA A 705 -6.54 -35.67 0.41
N GLY A 706 -7.55 -34.89 -0.04
CA GLY A 706 -7.92 -34.29 -1.32
C GLY A 706 -9.46 -34.11 -1.40
N ARG A 707 -9.98 -33.63 -2.56
CA ARG A 707 -11.39 -33.45 -3.03
C ARG A 707 -11.98 -32.04 -2.75
N ARG A 708 -12.34 -31.19 -3.75
CA ARG A 708 -13.27 -31.21 -4.93
C ARG A 708 -14.78 -31.18 -4.60
N HIS A 709 -15.43 -30.06 -4.98
CA HIS A 709 -16.71 -29.86 -5.72
C HIS A 709 -17.02 -28.33 -5.67
N GLY A 710 -17.53 -27.58 -6.66
CA GLY A 710 -18.17 -27.84 -7.96
C GLY A 710 -19.64 -27.39 -7.95
N LEU A 711 -20.08 -26.63 -8.99
CA LEU A 711 -21.44 -26.15 -9.39
C LEU A 711 -21.82 -24.71 -8.97
N LEU A 712 -22.58 -23.89 -9.71
CA LEU A 712 -22.91 -23.67 -11.14
C LEU A 712 -23.95 -22.51 -11.16
N LEU A 713 -23.85 -21.59 -12.12
CA LEU A 713 -24.78 -20.48 -12.37
C LEU A 713 -25.92 -20.87 -13.32
N PRO A 714 -26.97 -20.03 -13.41
CA PRO A 714 -27.45 -19.63 -14.73
C PRO A 714 -27.79 -18.13 -14.88
N ALA A 715 -27.91 -17.70 -16.14
CA ALA A 715 -28.03 -16.34 -16.65
C ALA A 715 -29.45 -15.97 -17.16
N GLY A 716 -29.71 -14.67 -17.39
CA GLY A 716 -30.60 -14.21 -18.47
C GLY A 716 -31.57 -13.02 -18.19
N SER A 717 -31.19 -11.82 -18.70
CA SER A 717 -31.90 -10.62 -19.28
C SER A 717 -33.46 -10.57 -19.47
N PRO A 718 -34.13 -9.39 -19.73
CA PRO A 718 -33.67 -8.25 -20.55
C PRO A 718 -34.07 -6.80 -20.17
N ARG A 719 -33.46 -5.87 -20.94
CA ARG A 719 -33.52 -4.40 -20.97
C ARG A 719 -34.90 -3.80 -21.31
N ARG A 720 -35.18 -2.59 -20.79
CA ARG A 720 -36.05 -1.58 -21.44
C ARG A 720 -35.43 -0.18 -21.35
N ARG A 721 -35.49 0.53 -22.47
CA ARG A 721 -35.09 1.93 -22.70
C ARG A 721 -36.19 2.88 -22.21
N LEU A 722 -35.84 4.05 -21.70
CA LEU A 722 -36.62 5.29 -21.84
C LEU A 722 -35.67 6.49 -21.92
N ARG A 723 -36.04 7.44 -22.79
CA ARG A 723 -35.34 8.69 -23.14
C ARG A 723 -35.77 9.86 -22.21
N PRO A 724 -35.04 10.99 -22.23
CA PRO A 724 -35.02 11.99 -21.17
C PRO A 724 -35.97 13.17 -21.42
N ASP A 725 -36.28 13.95 -20.38
CA ASP A 725 -36.64 15.36 -20.56
C ASP A 725 -36.46 16.22 -19.28
N ARG A 726 -35.87 17.40 -19.54
CA ARG A 726 -36.08 18.74 -18.93
C ARG A 726 -35.40 19.16 -17.61
N GLU A 727 -34.36 19.98 -17.82
CA GLU A 727 -34.16 21.37 -17.35
C GLU A 727 -34.77 21.83 -16.00
N ALA A 728 -33.89 22.29 -15.10
CA ALA A 728 -34.16 23.42 -14.20
C ALA A 728 -32.84 24.15 -13.85
N GLY A 729 -32.89 25.48 -13.97
CA GLY A 729 -31.76 26.42 -13.85
C GLY A 729 -31.29 26.75 -12.42
N PRO A 730 -30.39 27.75 -12.27
CA PRO A 730 -29.48 27.86 -11.13
C PRO A 730 -30.07 28.65 -9.96
N LEU A 731 -29.80 28.22 -8.73
CA LEU A 731 -30.12 28.95 -7.51
C LEU A 731 -28.87 29.55 -6.86
N LYS A 732 -29.06 30.81 -6.46
CA LYS A 732 -28.09 31.83 -6.04
C LYS A 732 -27.41 31.51 -4.70
N ARG A 733 -26.15 31.95 -4.59
CA ARG A 733 -25.40 32.13 -3.33
C ARG A 733 -25.98 33.29 -2.51
N PRO A 734 -26.02 33.19 -1.17
CA PRO A 734 -25.96 34.34 -0.29
C PRO A 734 -24.53 34.55 0.22
N GLU A 735 -24.12 35.82 0.19
CA GLU A 735 -22.89 36.36 0.76
C GLU A 735 -23.01 36.52 2.28
N GLY A 736 -21.86 36.37 2.95
CA GLY A 736 -21.40 37.33 3.95
C GLY A 736 -21.80 37.11 5.40
N GLU A 737 -20.89 36.58 6.20
CA GLU A 737 -20.78 36.96 7.62
C GLU A 737 -19.30 37.13 8.01
N LYS A 738 -18.99 38.32 8.54
CA LYS A 738 -17.68 38.74 9.05
C LYS A 738 -17.46 38.13 10.44
N LEU A 739 -16.37 37.38 10.62
CA LEU A 739 -15.94 36.90 11.93
C LEU A 739 -15.01 37.92 12.59
N VAL A 740 -15.47 38.44 13.73
CA VAL A 740 -14.73 39.30 14.66
C VAL A 740 -13.86 38.41 15.54
N VAL A 741 -12.54 38.58 15.47
CA VAL A 741 -11.56 37.91 16.35
C VAL A 741 -11.37 38.76 17.60
N ALA A 742 -11.79 38.23 18.75
CA ALA A 742 -11.47 38.78 20.07
C ALA A 742 -10.29 38.00 20.65
N ALA A 743 -9.17 38.69 20.85
CA ALA A 743 -8.00 38.22 21.58
C ALA A 743 -8.08 38.69 23.05
N ALA A 744 -7.65 37.83 23.98
CA ALA A 744 -7.22 38.20 25.34
C ALA A 744 -6.47 37.00 25.99
N PRO A 745 -5.71 37.18 27.10
CA PRO A 745 -4.26 37.37 27.05
C PRO A 745 -3.46 36.39 27.96
N ASP A 746 -2.15 36.40 27.73
CA ASP A 746 -0.99 35.91 28.52
C ASP A 746 -0.92 34.43 28.97
#